data_AF-A0A2G9RYT1-F1
#
_entry.id   AF-A0A2G9RYT1-F1
#
_cell.length_a   1.000
_cell.length_b   1.000
_cell.length_c   1.000
_cell.angle_alpha   90.00
_cell.angle_beta   90.00
_cell.angle_gamma   90.00
#
_symmetry.space_group_name_H-M   'P 1'
#
loop_
_entity.id
_entity.type
_entity.pdbx_description
1 polymer ?
#
loop_
_entity_poly.entity_id
_entity_poly.type
_entity_poly.pdbx_seq_one_letter_code
_entity_poly.pdbx_strand_id
1 'polypeptide(L)'
;MPCRYYYPNVRDQMVAKGVLPLSRLCAMVTMHHREEVGIQAFCLPLTLRSENPAETHTPSSGLLNVNVTYRRSVRSPVGALATRMVSISVQIHRATGLQAAARALAEEDPSFQYSAEVGVNAFVIIRPSFLPEVESRNTRTVARSFCPEFDHHSEFPCNILTQRSSGEACSLAEILHSSEIVLSIHHQSVTSADVGKIHPAHDYHLGVIFTLALLFPGISGWYPVMLPADSTLSGTAGVLNNVVGGLELSVNFAHHSDRDRVLEVARGLGWNDVEEEVVGSVRDGWEKEDLVNLSVTVPKIWLPVHSLLLAGHKHIHKKTHCYLRYKLYDRDAVCSQLRKPTFSEDGQQATVVFEQTRRIELMKHQPLVWYLREEKLEIQIWRSYGKDTTGPRPQDTDRLLGCAYVDMTALAETTSRTLSVSGVYPLFKRNVPNLQGAAVRVHLSLSSAYHHPSVTAHCTSSAEDQSLSEEEAEQDSSVDENRRKEDRIENKKSSPRGEGPSAVPDSQPVCVDVENTFAVNIVVERAMHLSLKGSPLTERQVSTPSCCVSFPVAGSATPLTTPVIENLDSPTWNFQHQARLSKELLLDPQQTLVFKVWHKSGDLERVMGFAAVDLSPLLSGFQSVCGWYNIGDFTGQCQGQIKVSITPLENIAHLREERRTRSCTANAQSQVGTASIFVSTYVKITGIAINTTRKVSCFSVF
;
A
#
# COMPACT_ATOMS: atom_id res chain seq x y z
N MET A 1 -8.35 15.16 -54.90
CA MET A 1 -8.52 14.67 -53.52
C MET A 1 -9.28 13.35 -53.59
N PRO A 2 -8.77 12.26 -52.98
CA PRO A 2 -9.38 10.95 -53.14
C PRO A 2 -10.65 10.84 -52.27
N CYS A 3 -11.77 10.50 -52.89
CA CYS A 3 -12.98 10.07 -52.21
C CYS A 3 -12.66 8.81 -51.38
N ARG A 4 -12.71 8.92 -50.06
CA ARG A 4 -12.69 7.74 -49.18
C ARG A 4 -14.05 7.06 -49.28
N TYR A 5 -14.11 5.94 -49.97
CA TYR A 5 -15.24 5.02 -49.90
C TYR A 5 -15.25 4.38 -48.51
N TYR A 6 -16.23 4.75 -47.70
CA TYR A 6 -16.54 4.03 -46.47
C TYR A 6 -17.19 2.71 -46.89
N TYR A 7 -16.51 1.59 -46.65
CA TYR A 7 -17.10 0.26 -46.74
C TYR A 7 -17.59 -0.13 -45.34
N PRO A 8 -18.89 0.03 -45.02
CA PRO A 8 -19.41 -0.44 -43.74
C PRO A 8 -19.16 -1.95 -43.62
N ASN A 9 -18.66 -2.35 -42.46
CA ASN A 9 -18.44 -3.75 -42.14
C ASN A 9 -19.82 -4.43 -42.08
N VAL A 10 -19.95 -5.67 -42.55
CA VAL A 10 -21.25 -6.39 -42.63
C VAL A 10 -21.88 -6.56 -41.23
N ARG A 11 -21.08 -6.40 -40.17
CA ARG A 11 -21.51 -6.39 -38.77
C ARG A 11 -22.20 -5.09 -38.31
N ASP A 12 -22.08 -4.00 -39.07
CA ASP A 12 -22.60 -2.67 -38.71
C ASP A 12 -24.02 -2.41 -39.27
N GLN A 13 -24.59 -3.34 -40.03
CA GLN A 13 -25.94 -3.25 -40.58
C GLN A 13 -26.78 -4.46 -40.13
N MET A 14 -27.29 -4.43 -38.91
CA MET A 14 -28.28 -5.40 -38.45
C MET A 14 -29.62 -5.16 -39.16
N VAL A 15 -29.91 -5.93 -40.20
CA VAL A 15 -31.11 -5.78 -41.07
C VAL A 15 -32.36 -6.40 -40.44
N ALA A 16 -32.24 -7.55 -39.77
CA ALA A 16 -33.34 -8.23 -39.10
C ALA A 16 -32.86 -9.07 -37.90
N LYS A 17 -33.76 -9.35 -36.96
CA LYS A 17 -33.49 -10.12 -35.74
C LYS A 17 -34.41 -11.33 -35.64
N GLY A 18 -33.85 -12.51 -35.37
CA GLY A 18 -34.61 -13.70 -34.95
C GLY A 18 -34.28 -14.04 -33.50
N VAL A 19 -35.28 -14.44 -32.70
CA VAL A 19 -35.08 -14.77 -31.28
C VAL A 19 -35.47 -16.23 -31.04
N LEU A 20 -34.52 -17.04 -30.58
CA LEU A 20 -34.76 -18.41 -30.11
C LEU A 20 -34.94 -18.42 -28.58
N PRO A 21 -36.12 -18.77 -28.04
CA PRO A 21 -36.33 -18.81 -26.59
C PRO A 21 -35.48 -19.88 -25.91
N LEU A 22 -34.84 -19.52 -24.79
CA LEU A 22 -34.00 -20.42 -24.01
C LEU A 22 -34.77 -21.65 -23.50
N SER A 23 -36.06 -21.50 -23.20
CA SER A 23 -36.94 -22.61 -22.79
C SER A 23 -36.99 -23.75 -23.81
N ARG A 24 -36.87 -23.45 -25.11
CA ARG A 24 -36.83 -24.47 -26.17
C ARG A 24 -35.49 -25.21 -26.21
N LEU A 25 -34.38 -24.54 -25.91
CA LEU A 25 -33.07 -25.18 -25.75
C LEU A 25 -33.02 -26.05 -24.50
N CYS A 26 -33.58 -25.59 -23.38
CA CYS A 26 -33.66 -26.37 -22.14
C CYS A 26 -34.51 -27.64 -22.30
N ALA A 27 -35.58 -27.58 -23.12
CA ALA A 27 -36.38 -28.76 -23.44
C ALA A 27 -35.60 -29.83 -24.21
N MET A 28 -34.56 -29.46 -24.98
CA MET A 28 -33.70 -30.44 -25.66
C MET A 28 -32.87 -31.28 -24.67
N VAL A 29 -32.56 -30.72 -23.49
CA VAL A 29 -31.84 -31.42 -22.41
C VAL A 29 -32.71 -32.55 -21.82
N THR A 30 -33.99 -32.28 -21.60
CA THR A 30 -34.94 -33.26 -21.05
C THR A 30 -35.37 -34.30 -22.09
N MET A 31 -35.48 -33.91 -23.36
CA MET A 31 -35.76 -34.84 -24.46
C MET A 31 -34.58 -35.79 -24.75
N HIS A 32 -33.34 -35.40 -24.45
CA HIS A 32 -32.19 -36.30 -24.60
C HIS A 32 -32.24 -37.53 -23.69
N HIS A 33 -32.86 -37.41 -22.51
CA HIS A 33 -33.06 -38.54 -21.59
C HIS A 33 -34.03 -39.61 -22.12
N ARG A 34 -34.76 -39.33 -23.21
CA ARG A 34 -35.71 -40.26 -23.85
C ARG A 34 -35.20 -40.85 -25.18
N GLU A 35 -33.90 -40.75 -25.47
CA GLU A 35 -33.24 -41.27 -26.69
C GLU A 35 -33.71 -40.67 -28.04
N GLU A 36 -34.57 -39.66 -28.06
CA GLU A 36 -34.98 -38.94 -29.27
C GLU A 36 -34.05 -37.74 -29.58
N VAL A 37 -32.77 -37.98 -29.89
CA VAL A 37 -31.85 -36.88 -30.27
C VAL A 37 -31.42 -36.96 -31.71
N GLY A 38 -32.26 -36.37 -32.56
CA GLY A 38 -31.87 -35.85 -33.87
C GLY A 38 -31.64 -34.33 -33.83
N ILE A 39 -31.13 -33.79 -34.93
CA ILE A 39 -31.07 -32.35 -35.23
C ILE A 39 -32.47 -31.74 -35.02
N GLN A 40 -32.63 -30.73 -34.16
CA GLN A 40 -33.88 -29.98 -34.05
C GLN A 40 -33.84 -28.73 -34.90
N ALA A 41 -34.78 -28.62 -35.83
CA ALA A 41 -34.95 -27.44 -36.67
C ALA A 41 -35.91 -26.45 -36.01
N PHE A 42 -35.48 -25.19 -35.87
CA PHE A 42 -36.30 -24.07 -35.40
C PHE A 42 -36.50 -23.06 -36.53
N CYS A 43 -37.74 -22.77 -36.88
CA CYS A 43 -38.07 -21.69 -37.80
C CYS A 43 -38.34 -20.42 -36.99
N LEU A 44 -37.42 -19.45 -37.05
CA LEU A 44 -37.49 -18.20 -36.29
C LEU A 44 -38.02 -17.07 -37.20
N PRO A 45 -39.12 -16.39 -36.84
CA PRO A 45 -39.57 -15.23 -37.58
C PRO A 45 -38.55 -14.10 -37.43
N LEU A 46 -38.16 -13.50 -38.56
CA LEU A 46 -37.26 -12.36 -38.59
C LEU A 46 -38.07 -11.07 -38.44
N THR A 47 -37.74 -10.28 -37.43
CA THR A 47 -38.26 -8.92 -37.23
C THR A 47 -37.31 -7.91 -37.87
N LEU A 48 -37.82 -7.13 -38.83
CA LEU A 48 -37.06 -6.07 -39.50
C LEU A 48 -36.87 -4.90 -38.52
N ARG A 49 -35.68 -4.30 -38.51
CA ARG A 49 -35.43 -3.09 -37.71
C ARG A 49 -36.15 -1.90 -38.35
N SER A 50 -37.28 -1.48 -37.79
CA SER A 50 -37.91 -0.18 -38.14
C SER A 50 -37.30 0.92 -37.25
N GLU A 51 -36.90 2.05 -37.85
CA GLU A 51 -36.36 3.21 -37.12
C GLU A 51 -37.43 4.09 -36.46
N ASN A 52 -38.72 3.78 -36.64
CA ASN A 52 -39.83 4.51 -36.03
C ASN A 52 -40.62 3.63 -35.03
N PRO A 53 -40.66 3.98 -33.73
CA PRO A 53 -41.33 3.17 -32.70
C PRO A 53 -42.87 3.28 -32.71
N ALA A 54 -43.48 3.89 -33.72
CA ALA A 54 -44.91 4.23 -33.75
C ALA A 54 -45.80 3.33 -34.63
N GLU A 55 -45.27 2.30 -35.30
CA GLU A 55 -46.08 1.39 -36.14
C GLU A 55 -46.13 -0.03 -35.57
N THR A 56 -47.30 -0.44 -35.08
CA THR A 56 -47.53 -1.68 -34.31
C THR A 56 -47.64 -2.96 -35.14
N HIS A 57 -47.42 -2.94 -36.46
CA HIS A 57 -47.50 -4.16 -37.27
C HIS A 57 -46.44 -4.17 -38.38
N THR A 58 -45.24 -4.63 -38.05
CA THR A 58 -44.24 -4.97 -39.07
C THR A 58 -44.51 -6.40 -39.58
N PRO A 59 -44.75 -6.63 -40.88
CA PRO A 59 -44.90 -7.97 -41.42
C PRO A 59 -43.57 -8.76 -41.27
N SER A 60 -43.65 -10.01 -40.82
CA SER A 60 -42.48 -10.89 -40.72
C SER A 60 -41.80 -10.98 -42.08
N SER A 61 -40.57 -10.48 -42.18
CA SER A 61 -39.86 -10.32 -43.47
C SER A 61 -39.09 -11.57 -43.89
N GLY A 62 -39.35 -12.72 -43.25
CA GLY A 62 -38.74 -14.00 -43.56
C GLY A 62 -38.71 -14.94 -42.36
N LEU A 63 -38.46 -16.22 -42.62
CA LEU A 63 -38.20 -17.24 -41.60
C LEU A 63 -36.72 -17.64 -41.67
N LEU A 64 -36.06 -17.68 -40.52
CA LEU A 64 -34.70 -18.20 -40.36
C LEU A 64 -34.79 -19.63 -39.82
N ASN A 65 -34.38 -20.60 -40.63
CA ASN A 65 -34.32 -22.00 -40.20
C ASN A 65 -32.98 -22.28 -39.52
N VAL A 66 -33.02 -22.62 -38.23
CA VAL A 66 -31.86 -22.90 -37.39
C VAL A 66 -31.90 -24.35 -36.94
N ASN A 67 -30.92 -25.13 -37.38
CA ASN A 67 -30.76 -26.52 -36.98
C ASN A 67 -29.81 -26.61 -35.79
N VAL A 68 -30.31 -27.11 -34.66
CA VAL A 68 -29.56 -27.23 -33.40
C VAL A 68 -29.41 -28.70 -33.06
N THR A 69 -28.17 -29.15 -32.94
CA THR A 69 -27.82 -30.49 -32.42
C THR A 69 -27.32 -30.37 -31.01
N TYR A 70 -28.03 -30.99 -30.07
CA TYR A 70 -27.57 -31.11 -28.70
C TYR A 70 -26.62 -32.31 -28.58
N ARG A 71 -25.33 -32.05 -28.33
CA ARG A 71 -24.31 -33.10 -28.14
C ARG A 71 -23.73 -33.00 -26.74
N ARG A 72 -23.92 -34.02 -25.91
CA ARG A 72 -23.24 -34.15 -24.62
C ARG A 72 -21.84 -34.72 -24.84
N SER A 73 -20.82 -33.86 -24.91
CA SER A 73 -19.44 -34.35 -24.81
C SER A 73 -19.06 -34.45 -23.33
N VAL A 74 -18.98 -35.67 -22.79
CA VAL A 74 -18.20 -35.89 -21.57
C VAL A 74 -16.74 -35.73 -21.99
N ARG A 75 -16.16 -34.56 -21.75
CA ARG A 75 -14.75 -34.32 -22.04
C ARG A 75 -13.93 -35.20 -21.09
N SER A 76 -13.26 -36.21 -21.66
CA SER A 76 -12.27 -37.03 -20.97
C SER A 76 -11.17 -36.13 -20.38
N PRO A 77 -10.77 -36.32 -19.11
CA PRO A 77 -9.94 -35.37 -18.36
C PRO A 77 -8.49 -35.27 -18.84
N VAL A 78 -8.04 -36.16 -19.72
CA VAL A 78 -6.63 -36.25 -20.12
C VAL A 78 -6.24 -35.17 -21.15
N GLY A 79 -7.20 -34.60 -21.89
CA GLY A 79 -6.97 -33.48 -22.82
C GLY A 79 -7.24 -32.08 -22.23
N ALA A 80 -7.81 -32.00 -21.02
CA ALA A 80 -8.21 -30.75 -20.37
C ALA A 80 -7.12 -30.14 -19.46
N LEU A 81 -6.03 -30.87 -19.22
CA LEU A 81 -4.91 -30.39 -18.39
C LEU A 81 -4.18 -29.21 -19.05
N ALA A 82 -4.04 -29.22 -20.38
CA ALA A 82 -3.44 -28.10 -21.13
C ALA A 82 -4.32 -26.83 -21.14
N THR A 83 -5.62 -26.95 -20.84
CA THR A 83 -6.57 -25.81 -20.81
C THR A 83 -6.81 -25.26 -19.40
N ARG A 84 -6.18 -25.84 -18.38
CA ARG A 84 -6.30 -25.44 -16.97
C ARG A 84 -5.05 -24.80 -16.38
N MET A 85 -3.95 -24.77 -17.12
CA MET A 85 -2.73 -24.08 -16.72
C MET A 85 -2.57 -22.77 -17.47
N VAL A 86 -2.01 -21.78 -16.80
CA VAL A 86 -1.53 -20.52 -17.35
C VAL A 86 -0.10 -20.33 -16.90
N SER A 87 0.72 -19.70 -17.74
CA SER A 87 2.12 -19.43 -17.37
C SER A 87 2.27 -17.99 -16.90
N ILE A 88 2.90 -17.80 -15.74
CA ILE A 88 3.35 -16.49 -15.28
C ILE A 88 4.82 -16.35 -15.67
N SER A 89 5.10 -15.36 -16.52
CA SER A 89 6.45 -15.00 -16.92
C SER A 89 7.06 -14.02 -15.92
N VAL A 90 8.26 -14.34 -15.44
CA VAL A 90 9.09 -13.48 -14.60
C VAL A 90 10.38 -13.19 -15.36
N GLN A 91 10.61 -11.91 -15.63
CA GLN A 91 11.83 -11.41 -16.27
C GLN A 91 12.64 -10.61 -15.26
N ILE A 92 13.88 -11.02 -15.06
CA ILE A 92 14.86 -10.33 -14.24
C ILE A 92 15.84 -9.65 -15.18
N HIS A 93 15.77 -8.32 -15.27
CA HIS A 93 16.58 -7.56 -16.21
C HIS A 93 17.98 -7.33 -15.63
N ARG A 94 18.06 -6.60 -14.52
CA ARG A 94 19.35 -6.17 -13.94
C ARG A 94 19.20 -5.70 -12.50
N ALA A 95 20.32 -5.68 -11.77
CA ALA A 95 20.41 -5.04 -10.46
C ALA A 95 21.41 -3.86 -10.47
N THR A 96 21.28 -2.98 -9.48
CA THR A 96 22.19 -1.86 -9.25
C THR A 96 22.39 -1.62 -7.76
N GLY A 97 23.50 -0.98 -7.38
CA GLY A 97 23.75 -0.59 -5.98
C GLY A 97 24.29 -1.71 -5.10
N LEU A 98 24.60 -2.90 -5.63
CA LEU A 98 24.97 -4.07 -4.82
C LEU A 98 26.28 -3.89 -4.02
N GLN A 99 27.07 -2.84 -4.28
CA GLN A 99 28.23 -2.53 -3.45
C GLN A 99 27.84 -2.13 -2.02
N ALA A 100 26.68 -1.49 -1.82
CA ALA A 100 26.23 -1.17 -0.47
C ALA A 100 25.94 -2.44 0.34
N ALA A 101 25.27 -3.42 -0.28
CA ALA A 101 25.04 -4.74 0.32
C ALA A 101 26.35 -5.44 0.65
N ALA A 102 27.29 -5.43 -0.30
CA ALA A 102 28.58 -6.08 -0.12
C ALA A 102 29.41 -5.44 1.01
N ARG A 103 29.35 -4.11 1.16
CA ARG A 103 30.00 -3.40 2.27
C ARG A 103 29.35 -3.71 3.62
N ALA A 104 28.03 -3.73 3.69
CA ALA A 104 27.31 -4.12 4.90
C ALA A 104 27.68 -5.55 5.34
N LEU A 105 27.79 -6.49 4.39
CA LEU A 105 28.27 -7.84 4.68
C LEU A 105 29.74 -7.90 5.07
N ALA A 106 30.59 -7.05 4.50
CA ALA A 106 32.02 -7.00 4.87
C ALA A 106 32.26 -6.43 6.28
N GLU A 107 31.32 -5.63 6.79
CA GLU A 107 31.32 -5.20 8.19
C GLU A 107 31.05 -6.35 9.16
N GLU A 108 30.19 -7.32 8.76
CA GLU A 108 29.89 -8.52 9.56
C GLU A 108 30.93 -9.63 9.38
N ASP A 109 31.37 -9.87 8.15
CA ASP A 109 32.38 -10.86 7.79
C ASP A 109 33.53 -10.21 7.00
N PRO A 110 34.69 -9.93 7.63
CA PRO A 110 35.82 -9.27 6.98
C PRO A 110 36.43 -10.09 5.84
N SER A 111 36.13 -11.39 5.73
CA SER A 111 36.56 -12.20 4.58
C SER A 111 35.90 -11.73 3.27
N PHE A 112 34.75 -11.05 3.36
CA PHE A 112 34.01 -10.53 2.22
C PHE A 112 34.49 -9.16 1.71
N GLN A 113 35.47 -8.54 2.39
CA GLN A 113 36.00 -7.20 2.04
C GLN A 113 36.49 -7.12 0.59
N TYR A 114 37.16 -8.16 0.09
CA TYR A 114 37.63 -8.20 -1.30
C TYR A 114 36.47 -8.09 -2.30
N SER A 115 35.37 -8.83 -2.06
CA SER A 115 34.17 -8.79 -2.91
C SER A 115 33.45 -7.44 -2.84
N ALA A 116 33.49 -6.76 -1.69
CA ALA A 116 32.94 -5.42 -1.51
C ALA A 116 33.69 -4.30 -2.26
N GLU A 117 34.98 -4.52 -2.55
CA GLU A 117 35.82 -3.58 -3.30
C GLU A 117 35.85 -3.90 -4.80
N VAL A 118 35.97 -5.19 -5.16
CA VAL A 118 36.24 -5.62 -6.54
C VAL A 118 34.96 -5.97 -7.31
N GLY A 119 33.94 -6.51 -6.65
CA GLY A 119 32.69 -6.93 -7.29
C GLY A 119 32.16 -8.25 -6.73
N VAL A 120 30.84 -8.41 -6.77
CA VAL A 120 30.16 -9.62 -6.33
C VAL A 120 29.84 -10.56 -7.50
N ASN A 121 29.79 -11.87 -7.23
CA ASN A 121 29.32 -12.89 -8.16
C ASN A 121 27.82 -13.11 -7.94
N ALA A 122 26.99 -12.21 -8.46
CA ALA A 122 25.58 -12.16 -8.14
C ALA A 122 24.75 -13.16 -8.96
N PHE A 123 23.82 -13.85 -8.30
CA PHE A 123 22.69 -14.56 -8.92
C PHE A 123 21.42 -14.30 -8.13
N VAL A 124 20.26 -14.53 -8.73
CA VAL A 124 18.95 -14.29 -8.14
C VAL A 124 18.17 -15.59 -8.05
N ILE A 125 17.61 -15.88 -6.88
CA ILE A 125 16.68 -16.98 -6.65
C ILE A 125 15.27 -16.39 -6.65
N ILE A 126 14.41 -16.90 -7.52
CA ILE A 126 13.02 -16.50 -7.71
C ILE A 126 12.13 -17.54 -7.00
N ARG A 127 11.38 -17.11 -5.97
CA ARG A 127 10.48 -17.95 -5.19
C ARG A 127 9.07 -17.35 -5.15
N PRO A 128 8.17 -17.80 -6.04
CA PRO A 128 6.75 -17.44 -5.97
C PRO A 128 6.11 -18.12 -4.76
N SER A 129 5.46 -17.36 -3.85
CA SER A 129 4.90 -17.93 -2.61
C SER A 129 3.66 -18.80 -2.84
N PHE A 130 3.02 -18.66 -4.00
CA PHE A 130 1.87 -19.44 -4.43
C PHE A 130 2.24 -20.78 -5.09
N LEU A 131 3.53 -21.09 -5.23
CA LEU A 131 4.04 -22.36 -5.76
C LEU A 131 4.93 -23.06 -4.72
N PRO A 132 5.06 -24.39 -4.77
CA PRO A 132 5.98 -25.13 -3.91
C PRO A 132 7.43 -24.67 -4.09
N GLU A 133 8.25 -24.74 -3.03
CA GLU A 133 9.66 -24.32 -3.09
C GLU A 133 10.50 -25.07 -4.15
N VAL A 134 10.09 -26.29 -4.49
CA VAL A 134 10.72 -27.12 -5.54
C VAL A 134 10.66 -26.44 -6.91
N GLU A 135 9.69 -25.55 -7.13
CA GLU A 135 9.55 -24.81 -8.39
C GLU A 135 10.37 -23.53 -8.45
N SER A 136 11.18 -23.22 -7.41
CA SER A 136 12.09 -22.08 -7.43
C SER A 136 13.07 -22.14 -8.61
N ARG A 137 13.39 -20.96 -9.15
CA ARG A 137 14.29 -20.81 -10.31
C ARG A 137 15.45 -19.89 -9.97
N ASN A 138 16.62 -20.19 -10.51
CA ASN A 138 17.83 -19.39 -10.29
C ASN A 138 18.29 -18.78 -11.62
N THR A 139 18.73 -17.53 -11.57
CA THR A 139 19.42 -16.90 -12.69
C THR A 139 20.85 -17.46 -12.83
N ARG A 140 21.48 -17.19 -13.97
CA ARG A 140 22.92 -17.45 -14.13
C ARG A 140 23.71 -16.45 -13.28
N THR A 141 24.82 -16.89 -12.73
CA THR A 141 25.73 -16.03 -11.96
C THR A 141 26.45 -15.05 -12.88
N VAL A 142 26.39 -13.77 -12.53
CA VAL A 142 27.17 -12.70 -13.15
C VAL A 142 28.34 -12.37 -12.25
N ALA A 143 29.55 -12.69 -12.72
CA ALA A 143 30.77 -12.55 -11.93
C ALA A 143 31.25 -11.10 -11.81
N ARG A 144 31.83 -10.75 -10.65
CA ARG A 144 32.59 -9.51 -10.40
C ARG A 144 31.91 -8.22 -10.86
N SER A 145 30.63 -8.03 -10.52
CA SER A 145 29.91 -6.80 -10.84
C SER A 145 29.03 -6.33 -9.68
N PHE A 146 28.94 -5.01 -9.49
CA PHE A 146 27.97 -4.39 -8.58
C PHE A 146 26.67 -3.98 -9.29
N CYS A 147 26.65 -4.11 -10.62
CA CYS A 147 25.51 -3.80 -11.49
C CYS A 147 25.31 -4.96 -12.47
N PRO A 148 24.93 -6.16 -12.00
CA PRO A 148 24.79 -7.32 -12.87
C PRO A 148 23.60 -7.15 -13.82
N GLU A 149 23.79 -7.51 -15.08
CA GLU A 149 22.72 -7.66 -16.08
C GLU A 149 22.44 -9.15 -16.21
N PHE A 150 21.22 -9.56 -15.83
CA PHE A 150 20.82 -10.96 -15.79
C PHE A 150 20.15 -11.39 -17.09
N ASP A 151 19.33 -10.50 -17.68
CA ASP A 151 18.49 -10.75 -18.86
C ASP A 151 17.84 -12.15 -18.84
N HIS A 152 17.32 -12.51 -17.67
CA HIS A 152 16.84 -13.85 -17.39
C HIS A 152 15.32 -13.91 -17.48
N HIS A 153 14.81 -14.90 -18.19
CA HIS A 153 13.38 -15.18 -18.34
C HIS A 153 13.05 -16.55 -17.78
N SER A 154 12.07 -16.61 -16.88
CA SER A 154 11.53 -17.83 -16.31
C SER A 154 10.00 -17.83 -16.41
N GLU A 155 9.42 -18.96 -16.82
CA GLU A 155 7.98 -19.17 -16.83
C GLU A 155 7.57 -20.18 -15.75
N PHE A 156 6.54 -19.83 -14.99
CA PHE A 156 5.98 -20.63 -13.92
C PHE A 156 4.58 -21.13 -14.30
N PRO A 157 4.39 -22.43 -14.52
CA PRO A 157 3.08 -22.99 -14.84
C PRO A 157 2.19 -22.99 -13.59
N CYS A 158 1.04 -22.32 -13.68
CA CYS A 158 0.10 -22.14 -12.58
C CYS A 158 -1.25 -22.75 -12.94
N ASN A 159 -1.87 -23.48 -12.02
CA ASN A 159 -3.23 -23.97 -12.22
C ASN A 159 -4.23 -22.83 -12.02
N ILE A 160 -5.13 -22.63 -12.99
CA ILE A 160 -6.21 -21.63 -12.91
C ILE A 160 -7.16 -21.93 -11.74
N LEU A 161 -7.34 -23.22 -11.43
CA LEU A 161 -8.16 -23.71 -10.33
C LEU A 161 -7.33 -24.58 -9.42
N THR A 162 -7.26 -24.22 -8.15
CA THR A 162 -6.56 -24.97 -7.11
C THR A 162 -7.53 -25.36 -6.01
N GLN A 163 -7.47 -26.59 -5.53
CA GLN A 163 -8.30 -27.02 -4.40
C GLN A 163 -7.53 -26.80 -3.10
N ARG A 164 -8.13 -26.06 -2.16
CA ARG A 164 -7.56 -25.86 -0.82
C ARG A 164 -7.64 -27.16 -0.01
N SER A 165 -6.85 -27.25 1.07
CA SER A 165 -6.90 -28.37 2.01
C SER A 165 -8.29 -28.56 2.66
N SER A 166 -9.10 -27.50 2.70
CA SER A 166 -10.51 -27.52 3.13
C SER A 166 -11.46 -28.18 2.13
N GLY A 167 -11.00 -28.53 0.92
CA GLY A 167 -11.82 -29.08 -0.16
C GLY A 167 -12.49 -28.01 -1.05
N GLU A 168 -12.39 -26.73 -0.69
CA GLU A 168 -12.92 -25.60 -1.45
C GLU A 168 -12.08 -25.32 -2.72
N ALA A 169 -12.75 -25.00 -3.82
CA ALA A 169 -12.10 -24.60 -5.06
C ALA A 169 -11.76 -23.11 -5.02
N CYS A 170 -10.48 -22.77 -5.20
CA CYS A 170 -9.96 -21.41 -5.22
C CYS A 170 -9.46 -21.08 -6.63
N SER A 171 -9.76 -19.87 -7.09
CA SER A 171 -9.23 -19.37 -8.36
C SER A 171 -7.78 -18.92 -8.22
N LEU A 172 -6.99 -19.00 -9.30
CA LEU A 172 -5.66 -18.41 -9.35
C LEU A 172 -5.71 -16.89 -9.11
N ALA A 173 -6.78 -16.23 -9.52
CA ALA A 173 -6.94 -14.79 -9.34
C ALA A 173 -6.93 -14.41 -7.85
N GLU A 174 -7.69 -15.16 -7.06
CA GLU A 174 -7.76 -14.99 -5.61
C GLU A 174 -6.42 -15.28 -4.91
N ILE A 175 -5.68 -16.30 -5.39
CA ILE A 175 -4.35 -16.65 -4.86
C ILE A 175 -3.36 -15.54 -5.15
N LEU A 176 -3.28 -15.06 -6.39
CA LEU A 176 -2.40 -13.98 -6.82
C LEU A 176 -2.70 -12.65 -6.11
N HIS A 177 -3.97 -12.43 -5.73
CA HIS A 177 -4.37 -11.22 -5.01
C HIS A 177 -3.73 -11.11 -3.61
N SER A 178 -3.37 -12.24 -2.99
CA SER A 178 -2.83 -12.28 -1.63
C SER A 178 -1.42 -12.86 -1.54
N SER A 179 -0.79 -13.16 -2.68
CA SER A 179 0.53 -13.79 -2.72
C SER A 179 1.61 -12.82 -3.16
N GLU A 180 2.86 -13.24 -2.95
CA GLU A 180 4.06 -12.46 -3.17
C GLU A 180 5.07 -13.30 -3.95
N ILE A 181 5.90 -12.62 -4.73
CA ILE A 181 7.09 -13.20 -5.34
C ILE A 181 8.27 -12.69 -4.53
N VAL A 182 8.96 -13.62 -3.87
CA VAL A 182 10.16 -13.33 -3.09
C VAL A 182 11.36 -13.57 -3.98
N LEU A 183 12.17 -12.53 -4.18
CA LEU A 183 13.44 -12.63 -4.90
C LEU A 183 14.57 -12.40 -3.92
N SER A 184 15.57 -13.29 -3.94
CA SER A 184 16.76 -13.14 -3.10
C SER A 184 18.00 -13.10 -3.98
N ILE A 185 18.88 -12.12 -3.72
CA ILE A 185 20.13 -11.93 -4.44
C ILE A 185 21.24 -12.53 -3.59
N HIS A 186 22.06 -13.38 -4.20
CA HIS A 186 23.14 -14.12 -3.52
C HIS A 186 24.46 -13.92 -4.24
N HIS A 187 25.55 -14.01 -3.48
CA HIS A 187 26.92 -14.09 -3.98
C HIS A 187 27.37 -15.54 -4.00
N GLN A 188 27.73 -16.04 -5.18
CA GLN A 188 28.30 -17.37 -5.34
C GLN A 188 29.76 -17.40 -4.89
N SER A 189 30.05 -18.16 -3.84
CA SER A 189 31.41 -18.32 -3.33
C SER A 189 32.27 -19.22 -4.24
N VAL A 190 33.47 -18.75 -4.58
CA VAL A 190 34.40 -19.44 -5.50
C VAL A 190 35.04 -20.68 -4.86
N THR A 191 34.98 -20.83 -3.53
CA THR A 191 35.52 -22.00 -2.81
C THR A 191 34.68 -23.27 -2.96
N SER A 192 33.48 -23.18 -3.56
CA SER A 192 32.57 -24.31 -3.78
C SER A 192 32.77 -25.06 -5.11
N ALA A 193 33.80 -24.71 -5.88
CA ALA A 193 34.10 -25.31 -7.19
C ALA A 193 34.79 -26.69 -7.10
N ASP A 194 34.49 -27.48 -6.06
CA ASP A 194 34.90 -28.89 -5.98
C ASP A 194 33.76 -29.79 -6.49
N VAL A 195 34.11 -30.68 -7.39
CA VAL A 195 33.21 -31.33 -8.35
C VAL A 195 32.11 -32.16 -7.68
N GLY A 196 30.84 -31.82 -7.95
CA GLY A 196 29.76 -32.80 -8.03
C GLY A 196 28.72 -32.85 -6.90
N LYS A 197 28.74 -31.96 -5.91
CA LYS A 197 27.63 -31.84 -4.93
C LYS A 197 27.40 -30.38 -4.55
N ILE A 198 26.27 -29.83 -4.98
CA ILE A 198 25.75 -28.53 -4.52
C ILE A 198 25.45 -28.68 -3.02
N HIS A 199 26.42 -28.34 -2.17
CA HIS A 199 26.16 -28.08 -0.75
C HIS A 199 25.93 -26.58 -0.61
N PRO A 200 24.81 -26.13 -0.02
CA PRO A 200 24.47 -24.71 0.17
C PRO A 200 25.28 -24.05 1.30
N ALA A 201 26.57 -24.40 1.42
CA ALA A 201 27.29 -24.20 2.67
C ALA A 201 27.78 -22.76 2.90
N HIS A 202 28.04 -21.94 1.87
CA HIS A 202 28.55 -20.57 2.08
C HIS A 202 28.22 -19.59 0.93
N ASP A 203 26.98 -19.56 0.45
CA ASP A 203 26.55 -18.46 -0.43
C ASP A 203 26.14 -17.27 0.43
N TYR A 204 26.69 -16.09 0.16
CA TYR A 204 26.39 -14.88 0.94
C TYR A 204 25.12 -14.22 0.42
N HIS A 205 24.19 -13.97 1.33
CA HIS A 205 22.92 -13.36 0.97
C HIS A 205 23.03 -11.82 0.90
N LEU A 206 22.95 -11.25 -0.31
CA LEU A 206 23.12 -9.81 -0.55
C LEU A 206 21.85 -8.99 -0.28
N GLY A 207 20.66 -9.56 -0.46
CA GLY A 207 19.41 -8.85 -0.17
C GLY A 207 18.14 -9.53 -0.69
N VAL A 208 16.99 -9.14 -0.14
CA VAL A 208 15.65 -9.66 -0.48
C VAL A 208 14.80 -8.57 -1.10
N ILE A 209 13.92 -8.97 -2.02
CA ILE A 209 12.88 -8.15 -2.60
C ILE A 209 11.55 -8.88 -2.42
N PHE A 210 10.54 -8.15 -1.97
CA PHE A 210 9.16 -8.60 -1.88
C PHE A 210 8.34 -7.83 -2.90
N THR A 211 7.66 -8.54 -3.80
CA THR A 211 6.70 -7.93 -4.72
C THR A 211 5.39 -8.68 -4.63
N LEU A 212 4.28 -7.98 -4.39
CA LEU A 212 2.94 -8.58 -4.47
C LEU A 212 2.74 -9.22 -5.85
N ALA A 213 2.01 -10.31 -5.98
CA ALA A 213 1.77 -11.02 -7.24
C ALA A 213 0.58 -10.45 -8.03
N LEU A 214 0.11 -9.25 -7.65
CA LEU A 214 -1.24 -8.77 -7.94
C LEU A 214 -1.59 -8.67 -9.43
N LEU A 215 -2.83 -9.08 -9.70
CA LEU A 215 -3.48 -8.98 -11.00
C LEU A 215 -3.73 -7.51 -11.37
N PHE A 216 -3.03 -7.09 -12.41
CA PHE A 216 -3.28 -5.92 -13.29
C PHE A 216 -2.50 -4.64 -12.97
N PRO A 217 -1.79 -4.08 -13.98
CA PRO A 217 -1.59 -4.54 -15.37
C PRO A 217 -0.44 -5.56 -15.53
N GLY A 218 0.01 -6.17 -14.45
CA GLY A 218 1.33 -6.80 -14.39
C GLY A 218 2.33 -5.83 -13.77
N ILE A 219 3.49 -6.37 -13.38
CA ILE A 219 4.45 -5.65 -12.55
C ILE A 219 5.64 -5.35 -13.42
N SER A 220 6.06 -4.09 -13.49
CA SER A 220 7.27 -3.71 -14.20
C SER A 220 7.93 -2.52 -13.52
N GLY A 221 9.25 -2.56 -13.44
CA GLY A 221 10.08 -1.44 -12.98
C GLY A 221 11.08 -1.82 -11.91
N TRP A 222 11.55 -0.80 -11.20
CA TRP A 222 12.57 -0.93 -10.17
C TRP A 222 11.96 -1.19 -8.79
N TYR A 223 12.53 -2.17 -8.10
CA TYR A 223 12.16 -2.57 -6.75
C TYR A 223 13.36 -2.48 -5.81
N PRO A 224 13.19 -1.97 -4.58
CA PRO A 224 14.29 -1.84 -3.63
C PRO A 224 14.79 -3.20 -3.17
N VAL A 225 16.10 -3.35 -3.14
CA VAL A 225 16.78 -4.50 -2.52
C VAL A 225 17.00 -4.17 -1.05
N MET A 226 16.39 -4.96 -0.17
CA MET A 226 16.48 -4.80 1.27
C MET A 226 17.56 -5.71 1.85
N LEU A 227 18.29 -5.21 2.85
CA LEU A 227 19.17 -6.07 3.65
C LEU A 227 18.37 -7.14 4.42
N PRO A 228 18.95 -8.32 4.67
CA PRO A 228 18.32 -9.38 5.45
C PRO A 228 18.10 -8.94 6.90
N ALA A 229 16.98 -9.33 7.50
CA ALA A 229 16.61 -8.89 8.86
C ALA A 229 17.57 -9.35 9.97
N ASP A 230 18.48 -10.30 9.69
CA ASP A 230 19.42 -10.86 10.66
C ASP A 230 20.71 -10.05 10.81
N SER A 231 20.92 -8.99 10.02
CA SER A 231 22.10 -8.14 10.13
C SER A 231 22.03 -7.24 11.37
N THR A 232 23.03 -7.31 12.25
CA THR A 232 23.03 -6.77 13.62
C THR A 232 23.25 -5.25 13.72
N LEU A 233 22.79 -4.49 12.74
CA LEU A 233 22.83 -3.02 12.77
C LEU A 233 21.80 -2.47 13.76
N SER A 234 22.22 -2.48 15.03
CA SER A 234 21.60 -1.77 16.15
C SER A 234 21.62 -0.26 15.91
N GLY A 235 20.46 0.38 16.05
CA GLY A 235 20.36 1.81 16.36
C GLY A 235 19.71 2.69 15.29
N THR A 236 18.46 3.10 15.55
CA THR A 236 17.92 4.44 15.21
C THR A 236 17.92 4.90 13.74
N ALA A 237 17.95 4.00 12.77
CA ALA A 237 17.98 4.33 11.35
C ALA A 237 16.71 3.83 10.63
N GLY A 238 15.94 4.74 10.01
CA GLY A 238 14.68 4.40 9.33
C GLY A 238 14.81 3.41 8.17
N VAL A 239 13.67 2.88 7.70
CA VAL A 239 13.51 1.85 6.63
C VAL A 239 14.42 2.03 5.40
N LEU A 240 14.84 3.26 5.10
CA LEU A 240 15.71 3.60 3.97
C LEU A 240 17.17 3.17 4.15
N ASN A 241 17.66 3.04 5.38
CA ASN A 241 19.03 2.56 5.62
C ASN A 241 19.18 1.07 5.30
N ASN A 242 18.06 0.33 5.26
CA ASN A 242 18.06 -1.07 4.85
C ASN A 242 18.02 -1.24 3.33
N VAL A 243 17.78 -0.16 2.56
CA VAL A 243 17.76 -0.21 1.10
C VAL A 243 19.19 -0.10 0.58
N VAL A 244 19.71 -1.21 0.07
CA VAL A 244 21.09 -1.30 -0.43
C VAL A 244 21.19 -1.15 -1.94
N GLY A 245 20.12 -1.42 -2.68
CA GLY A 245 20.16 -1.34 -4.14
C GLY A 245 18.78 -1.40 -4.77
N GLY A 246 18.75 -1.71 -6.07
CA GLY A 246 17.52 -1.91 -6.82
C GLY A 246 17.63 -3.09 -7.78
N LEU A 247 16.51 -3.79 -8.00
CA LEU A 247 16.35 -4.80 -9.04
C LEU A 247 15.25 -4.35 -10.01
N GLU A 248 15.57 -4.36 -11.30
CA GLU A 248 14.60 -4.14 -12.36
C GLU A 248 14.04 -5.50 -12.80
N LEU A 249 12.73 -5.65 -12.67
CA LEU A 249 12.02 -6.88 -13.01
C LEU A 249 10.70 -6.58 -13.68
N SER A 250 10.19 -7.56 -14.42
CA SER A 250 8.82 -7.55 -14.92
C SER A 250 8.14 -8.90 -14.76
N VAL A 251 6.90 -8.90 -14.27
CA VAL A 251 6.08 -10.09 -14.04
C VAL A 251 4.76 -9.92 -14.75
N ASN A 252 4.50 -10.77 -15.74
CA ASN A 252 3.31 -10.73 -16.60
C ASN A 252 2.79 -12.14 -16.87
N PHE A 253 1.53 -12.26 -17.28
CA PHE A 253 1.07 -13.50 -17.92
C PHE A 253 1.85 -13.72 -19.23
N ALA A 254 2.34 -14.93 -19.46
CA ALA A 254 3.13 -15.26 -20.65
C ALA A 254 2.31 -15.06 -21.94
N HIS A 255 1.00 -15.34 -21.88
CA HIS A 255 0.07 -15.07 -22.97
C HIS A 255 -1.01 -14.07 -22.53
N HIS A 256 -1.27 -13.06 -23.35
CA HIS A 256 -2.23 -12.00 -23.04
C HIS A 256 -3.65 -12.54 -22.77
N SER A 257 -4.07 -13.61 -23.44
CA SER A 257 -5.39 -14.22 -23.22
C SER A 257 -5.51 -15.01 -21.91
N ASP A 258 -4.40 -15.39 -21.28
CA ASP A 258 -4.43 -16.16 -20.04
C ASP A 258 -4.97 -15.34 -18.89
N ARG A 259 -4.71 -14.03 -18.93
CA ARG A 259 -5.28 -13.03 -18.06
C ARG A 259 -6.81 -13.10 -18.02
N ASP A 260 -7.44 -12.97 -19.19
CA ASP A 260 -8.90 -12.94 -19.32
C ASP A 260 -9.53 -14.27 -18.89
N ARG A 261 -8.85 -15.38 -19.19
CA ARG A 261 -9.27 -16.72 -18.77
C ARG A 261 -9.25 -16.89 -17.25
N VAL A 262 -8.21 -16.39 -16.58
CA VAL A 262 -8.09 -16.43 -15.11
C VAL A 262 -9.23 -15.63 -14.47
N LEU A 263 -9.52 -14.44 -15.01
CA LEU A 263 -10.62 -13.60 -14.54
C LEU A 263 -11.99 -14.22 -14.76
N GLU A 264 -12.24 -14.80 -15.94
CA GLU A 264 -13.51 -15.44 -16.27
C GLU A 264 -13.81 -16.59 -15.29
N VAL A 265 -12.80 -17.42 -14.99
CA VAL A 265 -12.96 -18.52 -14.04
C VAL A 265 -13.16 -18.01 -12.62
N ALA A 266 -12.45 -16.96 -12.21
CA ALA A 266 -12.61 -16.37 -10.88
C ALA A 266 -14.03 -15.81 -10.67
N ARG A 267 -14.56 -15.08 -11.65
CA ARG A 267 -15.96 -14.61 -11.65
C ARG A 267 -16.96 -15.77 -11.60
N GLY A 268 -16.68 -16.86 -12.31
CA GLY A 268 -17.47 -18.09 -12.24
C GLY A 268 -17.50 -18.75 -10.87
N LEU A 269 -16.49 -18.52 -10.02
CA LEU A 269 -16.45 -18.96 -8.62
C LEU A 269 -17.01 -17.93 -7.63
N GLY A 270 -17.56 -16.80 -8.12
CA GLY A 270 -18.05 -15.71 -7.28
C GLY A 270 -16.94 -14.82 -6.71
N TRP A 271 -15.70 -14.94 -7.20
CA TRP A 271 -14.66 -13.98 -6.90
C TRP A 271 -14.89 -12.73 -7.76
N ASN A 272 -15.41 -11.69 -7.12
CA ASN A 272 -15.56 -10.37 -7.71
C ASN A 272 -14.45 -9.48 -7.17
N ASP A 273 -13.63 -8.96 -8.06
CA ASP A 273 -12.66 -7.94 -7.70
C ASP A 273 -13.42 -6.63 -7.40
N VAL A 274 -13.19 -6.07 -6.21
CA VAL A 274 -13.81 -4.80 -5.78
C VAL A 274 -13.44 -3.66 -6.74
N GLU A 275 -12.31 -3.81 -7.46
CA GLU A 275 -11.85 -2.84 -8.45
C GLU A 275 -12.64 -2.88 -9.77
N GLU A 276 -13.21 -4.03 -10.16
CA GLU A 276 -14.01 -4.17 -11.40
C GLU A 276 -15.45 -3.67 -11.19
N GLU A 277 -15.99 -3.71 -9.95
CA GLU A 277 -17.28 -3.07 -9.62
C GLU A 277 -17.22 -1.54 -9.81
N VAL A 278 -16.06 -0.91 -9.63
CA VAL A 278 -15.88 0.51 -9.98
C VAL A 278 -15.96 0.69 -11.50
N VAL A 279 -15.43 -0.23 -12.31
CA VAL A 279 -15.56 -0.15 -13.78
C VAL A 279 -17.00 -0.39 -14.24
N GLY A 280 -17.73 -1.28 -13.57
CA GLY A 280 -19.15 -1.55 -13.81
C GLY A 280 -20.08 -0.41 -13.37
N SER A 281 -19.86 0.15 -12.18
CA SER A 281 -20.61 1.29 -11.65
C SER A 281 -20.29 2.61 -12.35
N VAL A 282 -19.09 2.73 -12.95
CA VAL A 282 -18.71 3.90 -13.77
C VAL A 282 -19.48 3.91 -15.10
N ARG A 283 -20.10 2.79 -15.50
CA ARG A 283 -20.88 2.72 -16.75
C ARG A 283 -22.14 3.61 -16.74
N ASP A 284 -22.64 3.98 -15.56
CA ASP A 284 -23.87 4.75 -15.38
C ASP A 284 -23.63 6.20 -14.86
N GLY A 285 -22.36 6.67 -14.80
CA GLY A 285 -22.00 7.98 -14.18
C GLY A 285 -21.34 9.00 -15.11
N TRP A 286 -21.43 8.84 -16.43
CA TRP A 286 -20.62 9.58 -17.43
C TRP A 286 -21.05 11.02 -17.73
N GLU A 287 -21.54 11.79 -16.75
CA GLU A 287 -22.01 13.16 -17.00
C GLU A 287 -21.32 14.27 -16.19
N LYS A 288 -20.35 13.96 -15.34
CA LYS A 288 -19.58 15.00 -14.62
C LYS A 288 -18.12 15.02 -15.04
N GLU A 289 -17.82 15.95 -15.94
CA GLU A 289 -16.45 16.42 -16.19
C GLU A 289 -15.98 17.22 -14.97
N ASP A 290 -15.37 16.53 -14.01
CA ASP A 290 -14.82 17.19 -12.82
C ASP A 290 -13.39 17.67 -13.10
N LEU A 291 -13.19 18.99 -13.03
CA LEU A 291 -11.87 19.61 -13.01
C LEU A 291 -11.20 19.25 -11.68
N VAL A 292 -9.96 18.76 -11.74
CA VAL A 292 -9.16 18.34 -10.58
C VAL A 292 -7.81 19.04 -10.55
N ASN A 293 -7.35 19.34 -9.34
CA ASN A 293 -6.07 19.94 -9.04
C ASN A 293 -5.11 18.87 -8.50
N LEU A 294 -4.10 18.53 -9.30
CA LEU A 294 -3.01 17.66 -8.86
C LEU A 294 -1.83 18.53 -8.39
N SER A 295 -1.48 18.40 -7.11
CA SER A 295 -0.31 19.04 -6.53
C SER A 295 0.84 18.04 -6.37
N VAL A 296 2.03 18.44 -6.82
CA VAL A 296 3.28 17.68 -6.72
C VAL A 296 4.26 18.49 -5.88
N THR A 297 4.68 17.93 -4.74
CA THR A 297 5.64 18.55 -3.83
C THR A 297 6.77 17.57 -3.54
N VAL A 298 8.01 18.02 -3.72
CA VAL A 298 9.21 17.21 -3.47
C VAL A 298 10.10 17.94 -2.46
N PRO A 299 9.79 17.90 -1.15
CA PRO A 299 10.41 18.80 -0.17
C PRO A 299 11.92 18.58 0.01
N LYS A 300 12.36 17.32 -0.02
CA LYS A 300 13.73 16.97 0.38
C LYS A 300 14.25 15.75 -0.39
N ILE A 301 15.51 15.83 -0.78
CA ILE A 301 16.27 14.73 -1.40
C ILE A 301 17.50 14.46 -0.53
N TRP A 302 17.83 13.18 -0.35
CA TRP A 302 19.07 12.69 0.25
C TRP A 302 19.91 12.00 -0.81
N LEU A 303 21.16 12.43 -0.95
CA LEU A 303 22.10 11.95 -1.96
C LEU A 303 23.45 11.69 -1.30
N PRO A 304 24.15 10.59 -1.61
CA PRO A 304 25.49 10.39 -1.07
C PRO A 304 26.48 11.31 -1.78
N VAL A 305 27.47 11.80 -1.04
CA VAL A 305 28.40 12.83 -1.54
C VAL A 305 29.17 12.37 -2.78
N HIS A 306 29.54 11.08 -2.88
CA HIS A 306 30.25 10.55 -4.05
C HIS A 306 29.46 10.66 -5.34
N SER A 307 28.12 10.66 -5.28
CA SER A 307 27.26 10.83 -6.47
C SER A 307 27.31 12.25 -7.04
N LEU A 308 27.67 13.23 -6.21
CA LEU A 308 27.75 14.64 -6.58
C LEU A 308 29.13 15.06 -7.07
N LEU A 309 30.18 14.25 -6.83
CA LEU A 309 31.55 14.54 -7.23
C LEU A 309 31.74 14.49 -8.75
N LEU A 310 32.54 15.43 -9.27
CA LEU A 310 33.03 15.37 -10.65
C LEU A 310 34.11 14.29 -10.76
N ALA A 311 34.27 13.71 -11.95
CA ALA A 311 35.30 12.71 -12.18
C ALA A 311 36.68 13.24 -11.74
N GLY A 312 37.41 12.44 -10.95
CA GLY A 312 38.73 12.79 -10.44
C GLY A 312 38.76 13.81 -9.28
N HIS A 313 37.63 14.35 -8.85
CA HIS A 313 37.57 15.31 -7.74
C HIS A 313 37.19 14.63 -6.42
N LYS A 314 37.91 14.97 -5.34
CA LYS A 314 37.61 14.50 -3.98
C LYS A 314 36.60 15.39 -3.23
N HIS A 315 36.37 16.61 -3.72
CA HIS A 315 35.47 17.59 -3.12
C HIS A 315 34.47 18.09 -4.16
N ILE A 316 33.27 18.49 -3.70
CA ILE A 316 32.23 19.02 -4.56
C ILE A 316 32.60 20.43 -5.02
N HIS A 317 32.40 20.70 -6.31
CA HIS A 317 32.67 22.01 -6.87
C HIS A 317 31.62 23.05 -6.42
N LYS A 318 32.03 24.30 -6.17
CA LYS A 318 31.16 25.39 -5.68
C LYS A 318 29.98 25.75 -6.61
N LYS A 319 30.07 25.33 -7.88
CA LYS A 319 29.06 25.52 -8.94
C LYS A 319 28.20 24.28 -9.21
N THR A 320 28.24 23.27 -8.34
CA THR A 320 27.38 22.09 -8.47
C THR A 320 25.97 22.44 -8.00
N HIS A 321 24.98 22.20 -8.87
CA HIS A 321 23.57 22.41 -8.60
C HIS A 321 22.78 21.14 -8.90
N CYS A 322 21.63 20.97 -8.25
CA CYS A 322 20.70 19.88 -8.51
C CYS A 322 19.33 20.43 -8.93
N TYR A 323 18.64 19.72 -9.80
CA TYR A 323 17.25 20.00 -10.16
C TYR A 323 16.46 18.70 -10.38
N LEU A 324 15.14 18.84 -10.32
CA LEU A 324 14.18 17.78 -10.55
C LEU A 324 13.60 17.90 -11.95
N ARG A 325 13.34 16.77 -12.60
CA ARG A 325 12.58 16.69 -13.83
C ARG A 325 11.56 15.56 -13.74
N TYR A 326 10.30 15.85 -14.01
CA TYR A 326 9.25 14.84 -14.08
C TYR A 326 8.24 15.21 -15.17
N LYS A 327 7.57 14.20 -15.71
CA LYS A 327 6.47 14.37 -16.67
C LYS A 327 5.22 13.74 -16.09
N LEU A 328 4.10 14.45 -16.20
CA LEU A 328 2.83 14.01 -15.67
C LEU A 328 1.79 13.99 -16.79
N TYR A 329 1.22 12.82 -17.07
CA TYR A 329 0.13 12.63 -18.01
C TYR A 329 0.44 13.28 -19.39
N ASP A 330 -0.49 14.07 -19.92
CA ASP A 330 -0.41 14.78 -21.20
C ASP A 330 0.38 16.11 -21.13
N ARG A 331 0.92 16.48 -19.96
CA ARG A 331 1.67 17.72 -19.78
C ARG A 331 3.13 17.57 -20.18
N ASP A 332 3.73 18.69 -20.55
CA ASP A 332 5.17 18.78 -20.82
C ASP A 332 6.00 18.49 -19.56
N ALA A 333 7.23 18.04 -19.77
CA ALA A 333 8.15 17.75 -18.67
C ALA A 333 8.47 19.03 -17.89
N VAL A 334 8.24 18.99 -16.58
CA VAL A 334 8.49 20.10 -15.67
C VAL A 334 9.90 19.97 -15.11
N CYS A 335 10.66 21.07 -15.13
CA CYS A 335 11.96 21.17 -14.46
C CYS A 335 11.87 22.12 -13.26
N SER A 336 12.42 21.72 -12.12
CA SER A 336 12.53 22.61 -10.94
C SER A 336 13.62 23.65 -11.13
N GLN A 337 13.62 24.65 -10.23
CA GLN A 337 14.77 25.55 -10.10
C GLN A 337 16.02 24.80 -9.62
N LEU A 338 17.19 25.34 -9.96
CA LEU A 338 18.49 24.84 -9.53
C LEU A 338 18.71 25.16 -8.04
N ARG A 339 18.95 24.13 -7.24
CA ARG A 339 19.26 24.27 -5.81
C ARG A 339 20.66 23.71 -5.50
N LYS A 340 21.33 24.29 -4.51
CA LYS A 340 22.65 23.81 -4.07
C LYS A 340 22.47 22.72 -3.02
N PRO A 341 23.30 21.67 -3.04
CA PRO A 341 23.32 20.68 -1.98
C PRO A 341 23.88 21.26 -0.67
N THR A 342 23.25 20.93 0.44
CA THR A 342 23.69 21.19 1.82
C THR A 342 24.19 19.90 2.46
N PHE A 343 25.26 19.95 3.23
CA PHE A 343 25.90 18.75 3.77
C PHE A 343 25.44 18.46 5.20
N SER A 344 25.34 17.17 5.55
CA SER A 344 25.21 16.76 6.94
C SER A 344 26.52 17.02 7.71
N GLU A 345 26.43 17.05 9.04
CA GLU A 345 27.58 17.24 9.93
C GLU A 345 28.66 16.15 9.71
N ASP A 346 28.23 14.92 9.40
CA ASP A 346 29.11 13.78 9.11
C ASP A 346 29.82 13.85 7.75
N GLY A 347 29.42 14.78 6.87
CA GLY A 347 30.02 14.98 5.55
C GLY A 347 29.83 13.83 4.54
N GLN A 348 29.10 12.77 4.89
CA GLN A 348 28.86 11.60 4.02
C GLN A 348 27.61 11.74 3.14
N GLN A 349 26.61 12.49 3.61
CA GLN A 349 25.35 12.71 2.91
C GLN A 349 25.14 14.19 2.55
N ALA A 350 24.59 14.41 1.38
CA ALA A 350 24.13 15.69 0.89
C ALA A 350 22.60 15.72 0.85
N THR A 351 22.03 16.84 1.25
CA THR A 351 20.60 17.10 1.20
C THR A 351 20.31 18.23 0.22
N VAL A 352 19.21 18.12 -0.51
CA VAL A 352 18.73 19.20 -1.37
C VAL A 352 17.27 19.46 -1.02
N VAL A 353 16.97 20.71 -0.66
CA VAL A 353 15.62 21.13 -0.28
C VAL A 353 14.98 21.90 -1.44
N PHE A 354 13.75 21.53 -1.77
CA PHE A 354 12.92 22.25 -2.74
C PHE A 354 11.63 22.71 -2.04
N GLU A 355 11.41 24.01 -2.02
CA GLU A 355 10.25 24.61 -1.31
C GLU A 355 9.02 24.74 -2.21
N GLN A 356 9.13 24.36 -3.48
CA GLN A 356 8.09 24.65 -4.47
C GLN A 356 7.12 23.48 -4.63
N THR A 357 5.85 23.72 -4.33
CA THR A 357 4.74 22.89 -4.76
C THR A 357 4.30 23.32 -6.16
N ARG A 358 4.14 22.37 -7.07
CA ARG A 358 3.54 22.61 -8.39
C ARG A 358 2.11 22.10 -8.40
N ARG A 359 1.17 22.96 -8.80
CA ARG A 359 -0.25 22.61 -8.99
C ARG A 359 -0.55 22.56 -10.48
N ILE A 360 -1.26 21.52 -10.90
CA ILE A 360 -1.63 21.27 -12.29
C ILE A 360 -3.12 20.99 -12.31
N GLU A 361 -3.84 21.78 -13.08
CA GLU A 361 -5.26 21.56 -13.38
C GLU A 361 -5.39 20.50 -14.48
N LEU A 362 -6.17 19.47 -14.22
CA LEU A 362 -6.44 18.34 -15.12
C LEU A 362 -7.93 18.06 -15.15
N MET A 363 -8.42 17.52 -16.25
CA MET A 363 -9.79 17.01 -16.33
C MET A 363 -9.81 15.54 -15.89
N LYS A 364 -10.69 15.18 -14.94
CA LYS A 364 -10.83 13.79 -14.46
C LYS A 364 -11.63 12.95 -15.46
N HIS A 365 -11.00 12.59 -16.57
CA HIS A 365 -11.54 11.62 -17.54
C HIS A 365 -10.98 10.21 -17.32
N GLN A 366 -11.63 9.22 -17.95
CA GLN A 366 -11.20 7.82 -17.91
C GLN A 366 -9.72 7.61 -18.28
N PRO A 367 -9.13 8.27 -19.28
CA PRO A 367 -7.70 8.11 -19.58
C PRO A 367 -6.78 8.58 -18.46
N LEU A 368 -7.14 9.64 -17.72
CA LEU A 368 -6.39 10.07 -16.55
C LEU A 368 -6.49 9.04 -15.42
N VAL A 369 -7.68 8.51 -15.17
CA VAL A 369 -7.89 7.47 -14.16
C VAL A 369 -7.08 6.22 -14.50
N TRP A 370 -7.03 5.80 -15.76
CA TRP A 370 -6.17 4.70 -16.22
C TRP A 370 -4.70 5.02 -16.04
N TYR A 371 -4.24 6.21 -16.47
CA TYR A 371 -2.86 6.63 -16.26
C TYR A 371 -2.45 6.57 -14.78
N LEU A 372 -3.31 7.03 -13.86
CA LEU A 372 -3.03 6.98 -12.43
C LEU A 372 -2.97 5.55 -11.85
N ARG A 373 -3.68 4.59 -12.45
CA ARG A 373 -3.67 3.17 -12.02
C ARG A 373 -2.51 2.37 -12.61
N GLU A 374 -2.15 2.63 -13.86
CA GLU A 374 -1.20 1.80 -14.59
C GLU A 374 0.23 2.34 -14.53
N GLU A 375 0.39 3.66 -14.54
CA GLU A 375 1.71 4.31 -14.60
C GLU A 375 2.21 4.73 -13.22
N LYS A 376 3.54 4.69 -13.06
CA LYS A 376 4.23 5.26 -11.90
C LYS A 376 4.84 6.60 -12.28
N LEU A 377 4.71 7.61 -11.42
CA LEU A 377 5.35 8.90 -11.66
C LEU A 377 6.87 8.77 -11.51
N GLU A 378 7.58 8.90 -12.63
CA GLU A 378 9.04 8.97 -12.65
C GLU A 378 9.53 10.39 -12.31
N ILE A 379 10.24 10.51 -11.20
CA ILE A 379 10.91 11.74 -10.78
C ILE A 379 12.41 11.57 -10.97
N GLN A 380 12.97 12.33 -11.90
CA GLN A 380 14.40 12.31 -12.23
C GLN A 380 15.15 13.41 -11.47
N ILE A 381 16.26 13.04 -10.83
CA ILE A 381 17.14 13.97 -10.13
C ILE A 381 18.39 14.16 -10.98
N TRP A 382 18.67 15.40 -11.34
CA TRP A 382 19.79 15.76 -12.20
C TRP A 382 20.77 16.67 -11.49
N ARG A 383 22.06 16.51 -11.82
CA ARG A 383 23.13 17.42 -11.46
C ARG A 383 23.47 18.31 -12.66
N SER A 384 23.51 19.60 -12.43
CA SER A 384 23.98 20.62 -13.37
C SER A 384 25.26 21.26 -12.86
N TYR A 385 26.11 21.69 -13.79
CA TYR A 385 27.28 22.50 -13.50
C TYR A 385 27.07 23.94 -13.98
N GLY A 386 27.22 24.91 -13.09
CA GLY A 386 26.92 26.31 -13.40
C GLY A 386 25.45 26.66 -13.18
N LYS A 387 25.16 27.97 -13.28
CA LYS A 387 23.84 28.56 -13.02
C LYS A 387 23.09 28.88 -14.32
N ASP A 388 23.58 28.39 -15.46
CA ASP A 388 23.03 28.77 -16.75
C ASP A 388 21.63 28.15 -16.91
N THR A 389 20.60 28.99 -16.76
CA THR A 389 19.18 28.62 -16.93
C THR A 389 18.69 28.87 -18.36
N THR A 390 19.58 29.28 -19.27
CA THR A 390 19.26 29.59 -20.67
C THR A 390 19.22 28.30 -21.48
N GLY A 391 18.01 27.77 -21.70
CA GLY A 391 17.74 26.64 -22.59
C GLY A 391 16.87 25.54 -21.97
N PRO A 392 16.26 24.67 -22.80
CA PRO A 392 15.55 23.50 -22.31
C PRO A 392 16.52 22.54 -21.61
N ARG A 393 16.11 21.98 -20.46
CA ARG A 393 16.87 20.96 -19.72
C ARG A 393 16.30 19.56 -20.00
N PRO A 394 17.12 18.50 -19.98
CA PRO A 394 18.53 18.45 -19.57
C PRO A 394 19.51 18.98 -20.64
N GLN A 395 20.61 19.59 -20.21
CA GLN A 395 21.75 19.97 -21.05
C GLN A 395 22.77 18.82 -21.16
N ASP A 396 23.66 18.85 -22.15
CA ASP A 396 24.71 17.81 -22.33
C ASP A 396 25.68 17.71 -21.13
N THR A 397 25.85 18.81 -20.40
CA THR A 397 26.64 18.86 -19.16
C THR A 397 25.92 18.26 -17.96
N ASP A 398 24.59 18.14 -18.03
CA ASP A 398 23.78 17.64 -16.94
C ASP A 398 23.91 16.12 -16.84
N ARG A 399 24.00 15.61 -15.61
CA ARG A 399 24.13 14.18 -15.35
C ARG A 399 23.02 13.71 -14.44
N LEU A 400 22.30 12.67 -14.87
CA LEU A 400 21.30 12.01 -14.06
C LEU A 400 21.96 11.40 -12.81
N LEU A 401 21.43 11.71 -11.64
CA LEU A 401 21.84 11.13 -10.36
C LEU A 401 21.02 9.88 -10.03
N GLY A 402 19.72 9.92 -10.31
CA GLY A 402 18.82 8.77 -10.22
C GLY A 402 17.36 9.14 -10.45
N CYS A 403 16.50 8.12 -10.50
CA CYS A 403 15.07 8.21 -10.69
C CYS A 403 14.34 7.57 -9.50
N ALA A 404 13.27 8.20 -9.06
CA ALA A 404 12.31 7.60 -8.12
C ALA A 404 11.01 7.29 -8.87
N TYR A 405 10.35 6.20 -8.48
CA TYR A 405 9.07 5.78 -9.05
C TYR A 405 8.01 5.82 -7.96
N VAL A 406 6.98 6.65 -8.16
CA VAL A 406 5.90 6.85 -7.19
C VAL A 406 4.62 6.23 -7.73
N ASP A 407 4.05 5.30 -6.96
CA ASP A 407 2.75 4.70 -7.27
C ASP A 407 1.63 5.73 -7.09
N MET A 408 0.79 5.88 -8.12
CA MET A 408 -0.30 6.85 -8.17
C MET A 408 -1.68 6.20 -8.03
N THR A 409 -1.77 4.88 -7.85
CA THR A 409 -3.02 4.12 -7.90
C THR A 409 -4.05 4.66 -6.90
N ALA A 410 -3.61 5.05 -5.70
CA ALA A 410 -4.48 5.64 -4.66
C ALA A 410 -5.11 6.98 -5.06
N LEU A 411 -4.57 7.70 -6.06
CA LEU A 411 -5.16 8.93 -6.61
C LEU A 411 -6.26 8.64 -7.63
N ALA A 412 -6.37 7.40 -8.12
CA ALA A 412 -7.38 7.00 -9.09
C ALA A 412 -8.73 6.64 -8.47
N GLU A 413 -8.85 6.70 -7.14
CA GLU A 413 -10.09 6.41 -6.43
C GLU A 413 -11.18 7.45 -6.73
N THR A 414 -12.43 6.97 -6.78
CA THR A 414 -13.59 7.83 -7.03
C THR A 414 -14.16 8.28 -5.69
N THR A 415 -13.51 9.25 -5.05
CA THR A 415 -14.02 9.88 -3.83
C THR A 415 -14.18 11.39 -4.03
N SER A 416 -15.08 12.02 -3.28
CA SER A 416 -15.26 13.47 -3.23
C SER A 416 -14.23 14.18 -2.34
N ARG A 417 -13.32 13.41 -1.71
CA ARG A 417 -12.29 13.90 -0.80
C ARG A 417 -10.98 14.15 -1.54
N THR A 418 -10.13 14.98 -0.96
CA THR A 418 -8.75 15.13 -1.42
C THR A 418 -8.00 13.81 -1.20
N LEU A 419 -7.49 13.22 -2.27
CA LEU A 419 -6.64 12.03 -2.24
C LEU A 419 -5.19 12.47 -2.12
N SER A 420 -4.36 11.72 -1.40
CA SER A 420 -2.94 12.06 -1.26
C SER A 420 -2.05 10.84 -1.15
N VAL A 421 -0.90 10.88 -1.81
CA VAL A 421 0.18 9.91 -1.72
C VAL A 421 1.41 10.60 -1.18
N SER A 422 1.90 10.18 -0.02
CA SER A 422 3.09 10.75 0.61
C SER A 422 4.02 9.64 1.05
N GLY A 423 5.30 9.75 0.72
CA GLY A 423 6.29 8.75 1.10
C GLY A 423 7.72 9.21 0.87
N VAL A 424 8.65 8.37 1.28
CA VAL A 424 10.06 8.50 0.91
C VAL A 424 10.42 7.34 -0.02
N TYR A 425 10.90 7.67 -1.21
CA TYR A 425 11.13 6.74 -2.29
C TYR A 425 12.63 6.62 -2.56
N PRO A 426 13.18 5.40 -2.64
CA PRO A 426 14.59 5.20 -2.98
C PRO A 426 14.87 5.62 -4.42
N LEU A 427 16.10 6.07 -4.67
CA LEU A 427 16.57 6.41 -6.01
C LEU A 427 17.21 5.20 -6.68
N PHE A 428 16.91 5.03 -7.95
CA PHE A 428 17.51 4.01 -8.81
C PHE A 428 18.21 4.65 -9.98
N LYS A 429 19.34 4.08 -10.38
CA LYS A 429 20.04 4.49 -11.60
C LYS A 429 20.80 3.30 -12.15
N ARG A 430 20.66 3.06 -13.45
CA ARG A 430 21.40 2.00 -14.14
C ARG A 430 22.92 2.24 -14.01
N ASN A 431 23.67 1.16 -13.86
CA ASN A 431 25.13 1.13 -13.82
C ASN A 431 25.74 1.98 -12.68
N VAL A 432 25.06 2.09 -11.54
CA VAL A 432 25.62 2.73 -10.36
C VAL A 432 25.97 1.67 -9.32
N PRO A 433 27.28 1.51 -8.98
CA PRO A 433 27.71 0.47 -8.06
C PRO A 433 27.18 0.70 -6.65
N ASN A 434 26.99 1.97 -6.25
CA ASN A 434 26.60 2.34 -4.91
C ASN A 434 25.72 3.59 -4.86
N LEU A 435 24.52 3.45 -4.29
CA LEU A 435 23.56 4.54 -4.08
C LEU A 435 23.38 4.91 -2.60
N GLN A 436 23.94 4.14 -1.65
CA GLN A 436 23.93 4.38 -0.19
C GLN A 436 22.65 5.04 0.38
N GLY A 437 21.49 4.41 0.18
CA GLY A 437 20.23 4.92 0.74
C GLY A 437 19.76 6.27 0.15
N ALA A 438 20.24 6.64 -1.05
CA ALA A 438 19.74 7.82 -1.76
C ALA A 438 18.22 7.73 -1.91
N ALA A 439 17.53 8.81 -1.53
CA ALA A 439 16.07 8.81 -1.47
C ALA A 439 15.49 10.20 -1.70
N VAL A 440 14.19 10.24 -2.02
CA VAL A 440 13.44 11.48 -2.22
C VAL A 440 12.10 11.42 -1.48
N ARG A 441 11.78 12.47 -0.75
CA ARG A 441 10.46 12.64 -0.13
C ARG A 441 9.52 13.27 -1.16
N VAL A 442 8.36 12.66 -1.37
CA VAL A 442 7.36 13.11 -2.35
C VAL A 442 6.00 13.17 -1.68
N HIS A 443 5.25 14.24 -1.98
CA HIS A 443 3.83 14.40 -1.65
C HIS A 443 3.05 14.74 -2.91
N LEU A 444 2.11 13.87 -3.26
CA LEU A 444 1.14 14.07 -4.32
C LEU A 444 -0.23 14.27 -3.68
N SER A 445 -1.04 15.20 -4.18
CA SER A 445 -2.43 15.35 -3.75
C SER A 445 -3.34 15.66 -4.91
N LEU A 446 -4.48 14.99 -5.02
CA LEU A 446 -5.52 15.25 -6.00
C LEU A 446 -6.77 15.79 -5.29
N SER A 447 -7.19 17.01 -5.61
CA SER A 447 -8.41 17.62 -5.07
C SER A 447 -9.35 18.07 -6.19
N SER A 448 -10.65 18.17 -5.92
CA SER A 448 -11.57 18.81 -6.87
C SER A 448 -11.20 20.29 -7.03
N ALA A 449 -11.23 20.81 -8.25
CA ALA A 449 -11.01 22.23 -8.53
C ALA A 449 -12.25 23.07 -8.20
N TYR A 450 -13.43 22.45 -8.17
CA TYR A 450 -14.66 23.07 -7.69
C TYR A 450 -14.76 22.91 -6.18
N HIS A 451 -14.00 23.72 -5.44
CA HIS A 451 -14.36 24.00 -4.06
C HIS A 451 -15.63 24.87 -4.08
N HIS A 452 -16.80 24.26 -3.89
CA HIS A 452 -17.90 24.97 -3.26
C HIS A 452 -17.48 25.23 -1.81
N PRO A 453 -17.35 26.49 -1.36
CA PRO A 453 -17.34 26.76 0.06
C PRO A 453 -18.73 26.37 0.57
N SER A 454 -18.85 25.17 1.16
CA SER A 454 -20.06 24.81 1.88
C SER A 454 -20.12 25.66 3.15
N VAL A 455 -20.74 26.82 3.01
CA VAL A 455 -21.22 27.65 4.09
C VAL A 455 -22.30 26.87 4.83
N THR A 456 -21.96 26.28 5.96
CA THR A 456 -22.83 26.44 7.13
C THR A 456 -22.53 27.83 7.69
N ALA A 457 -23.50 28.72 7.52
CA ALA A 457 -23.51 30.12 7.93
C ALA A 457 -23.10 30.26 9.42
N HIS A 458 -22.39 31.32 9.81
CA HIS A 458 -23.03 32.63 9.97
C HIS A 458 -22.06 33.82 10.06
N CYS A 459 -22.48 34.89 9.36
CA CYS A 459 -22.32 36.32 9.67
C CYS A 459 -21.01 37.02 9.26
N THR A 460 -21.05 37.77 8.14
CA THR A 460 -21.05 39.26 8.02
C THR A 460 -19.69 39.90 8.34
N SER A 461 -19.07 40.76 7.56
CA SER A 461 -19.37 41.44 6.29
C SER A 461 -18.07 42.12 5.85
N SER A 462 -17.93 42.36 4.56
CA SER A 462 -16.94 43.20 3.88
C SER A 462 -16.51 44.47 4.62
N ALA A 463 -15.20 44.75 4.62
CA ALA A 463 -14.62 46.09 4.39
C ALA A 463 -13.14 45.96 4.01
N GLU A 464 -12.89 46.16 2.72
CA GLU A 464 -11.83 46.94 2.07
C GLU A 464 -10.34 46.68 2.36
N ASP A 465 -9.65 46.37 1.25
CA ASP A 465 -8.23 46.55 0.99
C ASP A 465 -7.71 47.93 1.44
N GLN A 466 -6.54 47.98 2.07
CA GLN A 466 -5.49 48.95 1.74
C GLN A 466 -4.10 48.31 1.88
N SER A 467 -3.42 48.22 0.74
CA SER A 467 -1.97 48.16 0.58
C SER A 467 -1.25 49.21 1.43
N LEU A 468 -0.02 48.96 1.87
CA LEU A 468 1.12 49.87 1.74
C LEU A 468 2.43 49.18 2.18
N SER A 469 3.48 49.55 1.46
CA SER A 469 4.88 49.11 1.46
C SER A 469 5.77 49.90 2.44
N GLU A 470 7.05 49.51 2.51
CA GLU A 470 8.22 50.28 3.04
C GLU A 470 8.33 50.35 4.58
N GLU A 471 9.48 50.35 5.24
CA GLU A 471 10.92 50.29 4.92
C GLU A 471 11.69 50.05 6.24
N GLU A 472 12.98 49.75 6.12
CA GLU A 472 13.95 49.59 7.21
C GLU A 472 14.17 50.88 8.02
N ALA A 473 14.49 50.75 9.32
CA ALA A 473 15.22 51.76 10.08
C ALA A 473 16.05 51.11 11.20
N GLU A 474 17.34 51.42 11.19
CA GLU A 474 18.36 51.07 12.18
C GLU A 474 18.28 51.91 13.48
N GLN A 475 19.17 51.56 14.44
CA GLN A 475 19.77 52.36 15.55
C GLN A 475 19.02 52.40 16.90
N ASP A 476 19.66 52.37 18.07
CA ASP A 476 21.05 52.12 18.53
C ASP A 476 21.05 52.05 20.09
N SER A 477 22.11 51.44 20.66
CA SER A 477 22.72 51.68 21.99
C SER A 477 21.93 51.30 23.29
N SER A 478 22.49 50.87 24.44
CA SER A 478 23.86 50.79 24.98
C SER A 478 23.91 49.93 26.29
N VAL A 479 25.05 49.24 26.51
CA VAL A 479 25.95 49.16 27.72
C VAL A 479 25.32 49.01 29.13
N ASP A 480 25.62 47.99 29.98
CA ASP A 480 26.79 47.84 30.89
C ASP A 480 26.77 46.40 31.52
N GLU A 481 27.82 45.56 31.42
CA GLU A 481 28.97 45.34 32.33
C GLU A 481 28.72 44.68 33.72
N ASN A 482 29.30 43.47 33.84
CA ASN A 482 30.09 42.93 34.96
C ASN A 482 29.49 42.75 36.39
N ARG A 483 29.50 41.49 36.87
CA ARG A 483 30.46 41.06 37.92
C ARG A 483 30.46 39.55 38.17
N ARG A 484 31.64 38.95 37.99
CA ARG A 484 32.07 37.62 38.48
C ARG A 484 32.16 37.61 40.01
N LYS A 485 31.95 36.43 40.62
CA LYS A 485 32.84 35.86 41.65
C LYS A 485 32.53 34.36 41.89
N GLU A 486 33.56 33.55 41.72
CA GLU A 486 33.70 32.19 42.24
C GLU A 486 33.88 32.23 43.77
N ASP A 487 33.46 31.16 44.44
CA ASP A 487 34.24 30.57 45.54
C ASP A 487 33.92 29.08 45.70
N ARG A 488 34.96 28.31 46.00
CA ARG A 488 35.07 26.84 45.97
C ARG A 488 35.72 26.42 47.28
N ILE A 489 35.08 25.62 48.17
CA ILE A 489 35.76 24.72 49.12
C ILE A 489 34.89 23.50 49.52
N GLU A 490 35.38 22.32 49.08
CA GLU A 490 35.60 20.99 49.73
C GLU A 490 34.64 20.29 50.74
N ASN A 491 34.40 19.00 50.39
CA ASN A 491 34.44 17.74 51.18
C ASN A 491 33.73 17.59 52.56
N LYS A 492 32.86 16.56 52.66
CA LYS A 492 33.04 15.41 53.58
C LYS A 492 32.02 14.28 53.36
N LYS A 493 32.53 13.04 53.31
CA LYS A 493 31.80 11.76 53.44
C LYS A 493 31.41 11.53 54.91
N SER A 494 30.22 10.99 55.15
CA SER A 494 29.97 10.00 56.22
C SER A 494 28.58 9.34 56.09
N SER A 495 28.56 8.01 56.07
CA SER A 495 27.41 7.16 56.42
C SER A 495 26.96 7.38 57.87
N PRO A 496 25.74 6.97 58.28
CA PRO A 496 25.65 5.67 58.95
C PRO A 496 24.39 4.84 58.63
N ARG A 497 24.47 3.61 59.13
CA ARG A 497 23.65 2.40 58.99
C ARG A 497 22.59 2.36 60.11
N GLY A 498 21.41 1.78 59.84
CA GLY A 498 20.41 1.40 60.85
C GLY A 498 19.08 1.05 60.16
N GLU A 499 18.89 -0.21 59.76
CA GLU A 499 17.98 -1.20 60.37
C GLU A 499 16.67 -1.31 59.56
N GLY A 500 16.43 -2.51 59.03
CA GLY A 500 15.21 -2.84 58.29
C GLY A 500 13.98 -2.93 59.19
N PRO A 501 12.80 -3.09 58.58
CA PRO A 501 12.39 -4.46 58.33
C PRO A 501 11.91 -4.73 56.91
N SER A 502 12.25 -5.93 56.49
CA SER A 502 11.75 -6.66 55.34
C SER A 502 10.22 -6.61 55.24
N ALA A 503 9.72 -6.07 54.14
CA ALA A 503 8.43 -6.42 53.56
C ALA A 503 8.59 -6.30 52.05
N VAL A 504 8.92 -7.43 51.43
CA VAL A 504 8.78 -7.66 50.00
C VAL A 504 7.29 -7.60 49.67
N PRO A 505 6.78 -6.68 48.84
CA PRO A 505 5.64 -7.02 48.01
C PRO A 505 6.22 -7.69 46.77
N ASP A 506 5.87 -8.97 46.62
CA ASP A 506 6.02 -9.74 45.38
C ASP A 506 5.67 -8.84 44.19
N SER A 507 6.69 -8.37 43.46
CA SER A 507 6.51 -8.01 42.07
C SER A 507 6.59 -9.32 41.32
N GLN A 508 5.49 -10.06 41.36
CA GLN A 508 5.21 -11.03 40.32
C GLN A 508 5.47 -10.31 38.99
N PRO A 509 6.28 -10.87 38.07
CA PRO A 509 6.27 -10.38 36.71
C PRO A 509 4.82 -10.53 36.26
N VAL A 510 4.14 -9.42 35.99
CA VAL A 510 2.84 -9.48 35.32
C VAL A 510 3.16 -10.23 34.03
N CYS A 511 2.76 -11.50 33.97
CA CYS A 511 2.81 -12.29 32.74
C CYS A 511 2.01 -11.47 31.73
N VAL A 512 2.71 -10.75 30.87
CA VAL A 512 2.10 -10.17 29.69
C VAL A 512 1.57 -11.37 28.94
N ASP A 513 0.25 -11.44 28.76
CA ASP A 513 -0.35 -12.46 27.92
C ASP A 513 0.13 -12.20 26.48
N VAL A 514 1.30 -12.76 26.15
CA VAL A 514 1.96 -12.57 24.86
C VAL A 514 1.06 -13.11 23.75
N GLU A 515 0.25 -14.12 24.06
CA GLU A 515 -0.70 -14.74 23.13
C GLU A 515 -1.84 -13.79 22.74
N ASN A 516 -2.33 -12.93 23.65
CA ASN A 516 -3.44 -12.02 23.36
C ASN A 516 -3.03 -10.56 23.06
N THR A 517 -1.74 -10.32 22.82
CA THR A 517 -1.21 -8.98 22.51
C THR A 517 -0.44 -8.98 21.19
N PHE A 518 -0.17 -7.80 20.63
CA PHE A 518 0.67 -7.65 19.43
C PHE A 518 1.62 -6.45 19.53
N ALA A 519 2.84 -6.59 19.02
CA ALA A 519 3.86 -5.54 19.01
C ALA A 519 3.57 -4.43 17.99
N VAL A 520 3.71 -3.18 18.41
CA VAL A 520 3.49 -1.98 17.61
C VAL A 520 4.52 -0.90 17.90
N ASN A 521 4.77 -0.07 16.90
CA ASN A 521 5.44 1.22 17.04
C ASN A 521 4.39 2.33 16.98
N ILE A 522 4.29 3.12 18.04
CA ILE A 522 3.35 4.24 18.17
C ILE A 522 4.15 5.54 18.10
N VAL A 523 3.76 6.44 17.20
CA VAL A 523 4.35 7.76 17.04
C VAL A 523 3.29 8.82 17.27
N VAL A 524 3.51 9.69 18.26
CA VAL A 524 2.72 10.89 18.52
C VAL A 524 3.53 12.09 18.03
N GLU A 525 3.15 12.62 16.85
CA GLU A 525 3.97 13.64 16.16
C GLU A 525 3.71 15.03 16.73
N ARG A 526 2.47 15.50 16.65
CA ARG A 526 2.08 16.85 17.06
C ARG A 526 0.57 16.98 17.24
N ALA A 527 0.13 18.05 17.90
CA ALA A 527 -1.25 18.50 17.89
C ALA A 527 -1.35 19.91 17.29
N MET A 528 -2.54 20.31 16.84
CA MET A 528 -2.83 21.62 16.25
C MET A 528 -4.15 22.17 16.77
N HIS A 529 -4.22 23.49 16.86
CA HIS A 529 -5.41 24.25 17.25
C HIS A 529 -6.00 23.78 18.59
N LEU A 530 -5.13 23.49 19.57
CA LEU A 530 -5.57 23.17 20.92
C LEU A 530 -6.22 24.41 21.52
N SER A 531 -7.53 24.39 21.74
CA SER A 531 -8.25 25.50 22.33
C SER A 531 -7.99 25.58 23.84
N LEU A 532 -7.02 26.39 24.23
CA LEU A 532 -6.77 26.73 25.63
C LEU A 532 -7.77 27.78 26.18
N LYS A 533 -8.60 28.36 25.30
CA LYS A 533 -9.59 29.40 25.63
C LYS A 533 -10.84 28.77 26.25
N GLY A 534 -11.15 29.16 27.48
CA GLY A 534 -12.29 28.63 28.26
C GLY A 534 -11.89 27.83 29.49
N SER A 535 -10.59 27.71 29.79
CA SER A 535 -10.15 27.11 31.06
C SER A 535 -10.27 28.15 32.20
N PRO A 536 -10.93 27.85 33.33
CA PRO A 536 -10.92 28.72 34.51
C PRO A 536 -9.54 28.83 35.18
N LEU A 537 -8.52 28.17 34.61
CA LEU A 537 -7.12 28.22 35.07
C LEU A 537 -6.31 29.31 34.34
N THR A 538 -6.71 29.72 33.14
CA THR A 538 -6.10 30.87 32.44
C THR A 538 -6.59 32.22 32.97
N GLU A 539 -7.62 32.25 33.82
CA GLU A 539 -8.14 33.48 34.46
C GLU A 539 -7.48 33.80 35.81
N ARG A 540 -6.73 32.87 36.42
CA ARG A 540 -5.92 33.13 37.63
C ARG A 540 -4.44 33.12 37.26
N GLN A 541 -3.77 34.24 37.51
CA GLN A 541 -2.34 34.46 37.22
C GLN A 541 -1.44 33.25 37.59
N VAL A 542 -0.52 32.92 36.67
CA VAL A 542 0.68 32.05 36.76
C VAL A 542 0.54 30.55 36.36
N SER A 543 1.00 30.24 35.14
CA SER A 543 2.09 29.30 34.73
C SER A 543 1.85 28.88 33.28
N THR A 544 2.91 28.67 32.51
CA THR A 544 2.85 28.37 31.07
C THR A 544 1.96 27.13 30.80
N PRO A 545 0.96 27.21 29.91
CA PRO A 545 0.06 26.09 29.66
C PRO A 545 0.85 24.94 29.04
N SER A 546 0.89 23.76 29.66
CA SER A 546 1.75 22.66 29.20
C SER A 546 0.92 21.43 28.82
N CYS A 547 1.28 20.77 27.71
CA CYS A 547 0.49 19.70 27.11
C CYS A 547 1.26 18.39 27.03
N CYS A 548 0.61 17.28 27.36
CA CYS A 548 1.12 15.94 27.09
C CYS A 548 0.00 14.98 26.70
N VAL A 549 0.35 13.85 26.13
CA VAL A 549 -0.60 12.83 25.67
C VAL A 549 -0.32 11.53 26.38
N SER A 550 -1.36 10.83 26.84
CA SER A 550 -1.22 9.48 27.39
C SER A 550 -2.12 8.47 26.68
N PHE A 551 -1.67 7.22 26.60
CA PHE A 551 -2.39 6.14 25.93
C PHE A 551 -2.12 4.78 26.60
N PRO A 552 -3.06 3.82 26.52
CA PRO A 552 -2.91 2.52 27.16
C PRO A 552 -1.92 1.62 26.38
N VAL A 553 -1.16 0.82 27.13
CA VAL A 553 -0.21 -0.18 26.62
C VAL A 553 -0.46 -1.50 27.36
N ALA A 554 -0.41 -2.63 26.67
CA ALA A 554 -0.60 -3.94 27.28
C ALA A 554 0.59 -4.30 28.19
N GLY A 555 0.30 -4.85 29.38
CA GLY A 555 1.31 -5.24 30.37
C GLY A 555 1.75 -4.14 31.35
N SER A 556 1.22 -2.91 31.22
CA SER A 556 1.42 -1.83 32.19
C SER A 556 0.08 -1.36 32.78
N ALA A 557 -0.02 -1.27 34.10
CA ALA A 557 -1.19 -0.70 34.78
C ALA A 557 -1.28 0.83 34.61
N THR A 558 -0.17 1.49 34.30
CA THR A 558 -0.10 2.94 34.06
C THR A 558 -0.02 3.24 32.55
N PRO A 559 -0.81 4.20 32.04
CA PRO A 559 -0.75 4.59 30.64
C PRO A 559 0.58 5.29 30.33
N LEU A 560 1.16 5.00 29.17
CA LEU A 560 2.38 5.65 28.72
C LEU A 560 2.08 7.11 28.41
N THR A 561 2.94 8.03 28.86
CA THR A 561 2.73 9.47 28.73
C THR A 561 3.91 10.14 28.02
N THR A 562 3.64 11.01 27.05
CA THR A 562 4.66 11.79 26.34
C THR A 562 5.31 12.84 27.26
N PRO A 563 6.51 13.36 26.93
CA PRO A 563 7.04 14.54 27.63
C PRO A 563 6.07 15.71 27.54
N VAL A 564 6.07 16.53 28.59
CA VAL A 564 5.23 17.72 28.71
C VAL A 564 5.89 18.85 27.90
N ILE A 565 5.12 19.47 27.01
CA ILE A 565 5.59 20.61 26.19
C ILE A 565 4.88 21.88 26.65
N GLU A 566 5.67 22.90 26.94
CA GLU A 566 5.15 24.19 27.37
C GLU A 566 4.71 25.08 26.20
N ASN A 567 3.59 25.77 26.40
CA ASN A 567 3.12 26.97 25.74
C ASN A 567 3.01 26.95 24.21
N LEU A 568 2.28 25.97 23.66
CA LEU A 568 1.95 25.95 22.24
C LEU A 568 0.49 25.51 22.03
N ASP A 569 -0.29 26.29 21.28
CA ASP A 569 -1.57 25.86 20.69
C ASP A 569 -1.38 24.73 19.66
N SER A 570 -0.12 24.44 19.31
CA SER A 570 0.31 23.45 18.33
C SER A 570 1.58 22.71 18.78
N PRO A 571 1.52 21.93 19.88
CA PRO A 571 2.70 21.26 20.45
C PRO A 571 3.19 20.15 19.52
N THR A 572 4.52 19.99 19.40
CA THR A 572 5.16 18.96 18.59
C THR A 572 6.03 18.07 19.46
N TRP A 573 5.60 16.82 19.66
CA TRP A 573 6.31 15.85 20.50
C TRP A 573 7.34 15.03 19.73
N ASN A 574 7.02 14.61 18.49
CA ASN A 574 7.78 13.59 17.76
C ASN A 574 8.13 12.37 18.62
N PHE A 575 7.22 12.00 19.53
CA PHE A 575 7.44 10.93 20.50
C PHE A 575 7.20 9.60 19.82
N GLN A 576 8.19 8.71 19.87
CA GLN A 576 8.10 7.36 19.31
C GLN A 576 8.32 6.33 20.42
N HIS A 577 7.49 5.31 20.45
CA HIS A 577 7.61 4.22 21.42
C HIS A 577 7.16 2.88 20.84
N GLN A 578 7.95 1.84 21.12
CA GLN A 578 7.59 0.45 20.79
C GLN A 578 6.92 -0.19 22.01
N ALA A 579 5.70 -0.69 21.82
CA ALA A 579 4.84 -1.22 22.88
C ALA A 579 4.04 -2.42 22.37
N ARG A 580 3.38 -3.16 23.28
CA ARG A 580 2.38 -4.17 22.90
C ARG A 580 0.97 -3.62 23.14
N LEU A 581 0.04 -3.93 22.25
CA LEU A 581 -1.38 -3.59 22.36
C LEU A 581 -2.22 -4.87 22.42
N SER A 582 -3.44 -4.79 22.99
CA SER A 582 -4.37 -5.92 23.02
C SER A 582 -4.88 -6.25 21.62
N LYS A 583 -4.94 -7.54 21.26
CA LYS A 583 -5.53 -8.01 19.99
C LYS A 583 -7.01 -7.64 19.86
N GLU A 584 -7.72 -7.44 20.97
CA GLU A 584 -9.13 -7.02 20.95
C GLU A 584 -9.34 -5.66 20.27
N LEU A 585 -8.33 -4.77 20.25
CA LEU A 585 -8.37 -3.51 19.47
C LEU A 585 -8.43 -3.74 17.94
N LEU A 586 -8.06 -4.94 17.48
CA LEU A 586 -8.14 -5.36 16.08
C LEU A 586 -9.35 -6.26 15.83
N LEU A 587 -9.76 -7.09 16.80
CA LEU A 587 -10.79 -8.11 16.63
C LEU A 587 -12.21 -7.59 16.89
N ASP A 588 -12.39 -6.70 17.87
CA ASP A 588 -13.69 -6.10 18.21
C ASP A 588 -13.88 -4.74 17.50
N PRO A 589 -14.87 -4.58 16.60
CA PRO A 589 -15.13 -3.31 15.94
C PRO A 589 -15.56 -2.17 16.89
N GLN A 590 -15.93 -2.47 18.14
CA GLN A 590 -16.30 -1.45 19.13
C GLN A 590 -15.09 -0.90 19.92
N GLN A 591 -13.94 -1.58 19.86
CA GLN A 591 -12.74 -1.19 20.59
C GLN A 591 -11.86 -0.26 19.73
N THR A 592 -11.47 0.87 20.29
CA THR A 592 -10.57 1.83 19.63
C THR A 592 -9.44 2.24 20.55
N LEU A 593 -8.27 2.56 20.00
CA LEU A 593 -7.14 3.03 20.78
C LEU A 593 -7.34 4.50 21.13
N VAL A 594 -7.51 4.80 22.42
CA VAL A 594 -7.82 6.16 22.89
C VAL A 594 -6.57 6.87 23.41
N PHE A 595 -6.26 8.02 22.81
CA PHE A 595 -5.26 8.97 23.28
C PHE A 595 -5.93 10.04 24.13
N LYS A 596 -5.45 10.20 25.37
CA LYS A 596 -5.88 11.24 26.31
C LYS A 596 -4.93 12.41 26.24
N VAL A 597 -5.42 13.59 25.90
CA VAL A 597 -4.61 14.80 25.87
C VAL A 597 -4.81 15.55 27.17
N TRP A 598 -3.71 15.86 27.86
CA TRP A 598 -3.69 16.49 29.18
C TRP A 598 -3.09 17.87 29.09
N HIS A 599 -3.64 18.75 29.90
CA HIS A 599 -3.05 20.03 30.27
C HIS A 599 -2.48 19.90 31.68
N LYS A 600 -1.18 20.09 31.84
CA LYS A 600 -0.49 20.12 33.12
C LYS A 600 -0.07 21.56 33.43
N SER A 601 -0.31 22.03 34.64
CA SER A 601 0.10 23.36 35.09
C SER A 601 0.56 23.24 36.54
N GLY A 602 1.87 23.15 36.76
CA GLY A 602 2.41 22.77 38.07
C GLY A 602 1.89 21.40 38.53
N ASP A 603 1.29 21.35 39.71
CA ASP A 603 0.74 20.11 40.31
C ASP A 603 -0.68 19.75 39.83
N LEU A 604 -1.28 20.55 38.93
CA LEU A 604 -2.65 20.33 38.47
C LEU A 604 -2.69 19.71 37.07
N GLU A 605 -3.26 18.51 36.96
CA GLU A 605 -3.47 17.78 35.71
C GLU A 605 -4.96 17.79 35.32
N ARG A 606 -5.29 18.20 34.09
CA ARG A 606 -6.66 18.18 33.55
C ARG A 606 -6.67 17.54 32.16
N VAL A 607 -7.67 16.71 31.87
CA VAL A 607 -7.90 16.18 30.51
C VAL A 607 -8.51 17.27 29.63
N MET A 608 -7.89 17.57 28.49
CA MET A 608 -8.44 18.46 27.46
C MET A 608 -9.41 17.74 26.52
N GLY A 609 -9.12 16.47 26.20
CA GLY A 609 -10.00 15.66 25.39
C GLY A 609 -9.39 14.32 25.01
N PHE A 610 -10.13 13.59 24.18
CA PHE A 610 -9.85 12.23 23.76
C PHE A 610 -9.81 12.16 22.25
N ALA A 611 -8.82 11.44 21.72
CA ALA A 611 -8.77 11.06 20.31
C ALA A 611 -8.83 9.54 20.22
N ALA A 612 -9.89 9.03 19.60
CA ALA A 612 -10.07 7.59 19.36
C ALA A 612 -9.53 7.23 17.98
N VAL A 613 -8.69 6.20 17.92
CA VAL A 613 -8.07 5.70 16.69
C VAL A 613 -8.54 4.28 16.43
N ASP A 614 -9.17 4.07 15.29
CA ASP A 614 -9.56 2.73 14.82
C ASP A 614 -8.37 2.03 14.16
N LEU A 615 -8.03 0.84 14.67
CA LEU A 615 -6.93 0.02 14.15
C LEU A 615 -7.41 -1.03 13.13
N SER A 616 -8.72 -1.12 12.85
CA SER A 616 -9.29 -2.02 11.85
C SER A 616 -8.65 -1.96 10.46
N PRO A 617 -8.18 -0.80 9.95
CA PRO A 617 -7.53 -0.75 8.64
C PRO A 617 -6.26 -1.62 8.58
N LEU A 618 -5.58 -1.85 9.70
CA LEU A 618 -4.39 -2.72 9.75
C LEU A 618 -4.70 -4.17 9.32
N LEU A 619 -5.91 -4.68 9.61
CA LEU A 619 -6.34 -6.00 9.15
C LEU A 619 -6.84 -6.01 7.70
N SER A 620 -7.09 -4.83 7.13
CA SER A 620 -7.54 -4.67 5.74
C SER A 620 -6.36 -4.57 4.75
N GLY A 621 -5.12 -4.71 5.23
CA GLY A 621 -3.89 -4.70 4.40
C GLY A 621 -3.06 -3.42 4.52
N PHE A 622 -3.46 -2.46 5.36
CA PHE A 622 -2.67 -1.24 5.58
C PHE A 622 -1.43 -1.55 6.43
N GLN A 623 -0.26 -1.12 5.94
CA GLN A 623 1.01 -1.29 6.67
C GLN A 623 1.11 -0.42 7.92
N SER A 624 0.34 0.67 7.98
CA SER A 624 0.26 1.54 9.16
C SER A 624 -1.04 2.36 9.15
N VAL A 625 -1.48 2.78 10.33
CA VAL A 625 -2.59 3.73 10.51
C VAL A 625 -1.97 5.05 10.91
N CYS A 626 -1.92 6.00 9.98
CA CYS A 626 -1.34 7.33 10.17
C CYS A 626 -2.34 8.40 9.73
N GLY A 627 -2.67 9.33 10.62
CA GLY A 627 -3.68 10.34 10.34
C GLY A 627 -3.80 11.42 11.39
N TRP A 628 -4.62 12.43 11.06
CA TRP A 628 -5.09 13.45 11.98
C TRP A 628 -6.41 13.01 12.63
N TYR A 629 -6.46 13.04 13.96
CA TYR A 629 -7.62 12.66 14.75
C TYR A 629 -8.11 13.85 15.55
N ASN A 630 -9.42 14.08 15.53
CA ASN A 630 -10.04 15.14 16.30
C ASN A 630 -9.97 14.81 17.80
N ILE A 631 -9.62 15.81 18.60
CA ILE A 631 -9.61 15.73 20.06
C ILE A 631 -10.99 16.20 20.53
N GLY A 632 -11.84 15.27 20.93
CA GLY A 632 -13.17 15.58 21.47
C GLY A 632 -13.12 15.80 22.98
N ASP A 633 -13.76 16.84 23.48
CA ASP A 633 -14.03 16.96 24.92
C ASP A 633 -15.23 16.10 25.36
N PHE A 634 -15.54 16.13 26.66
CA PHE A 634 -16.70 15.42 27.23
C PHE A 634 -18.06 15.94 26.71
N THR A 635 -18.09 17.11 26.09
CA THR A 635 -19.29 17.71 25.49
C THR A 635 -19.42 17.40 23.99
N GLY A 636 -18.45 16.68 23.42
CA GLY A 636 -18.38 16.34 22.00
C GLY A 636 -17.86 17.47 21.10
N GLN A 637 -17.39 18.58 21.68
CA GLN A 637 -16.77 19.68 20.93
C GLN A 637 -15.33 19.33 20.57
N CYS A 638 -14.92 19.71 19.36
CA CYS A 638 -13.56 19.49 18.87
C CYS A 638 -12.63 20.56 19.47
N GLN A 639 -11.72 20.13 20.34
CA GLN A 639 -10.74 20.97 21.02
C GLN A 639 -9.39 21.06 20.28
N GLY A 640 -9.31 20.53 19.06
CA GLY A 640 -8.09 20.49 18.25
C GLY A 640 -7.92 19.15 17.55
N GLN A 641 -6.74 18.94 16.94
CA GLN A 641 -6.41 17.69 16.26
C GLN A 641 -5.04 17.18 16.68
N ILE A 642 -4.88 15.86 16.75
CA ILE A 642 -3.61 15.18 17.04
C ILE A 642 -3.21 14.30 15.86
N LYS A 643 -1.93 14.32 15.51
CA LYS A 643 -1.36 13.46 14.48
C LYS A 643 -0.67 12.26 15.12
N VAL A 644 -1.17 11.06 14.80
CA VAL A 644 -0.68 9.80 15.36
C VAL A 644 -0.43 8.81 14.22
N SER A 645 0.63 8.01 14.36
CA SER A 645 0.94 6.87 13.50
C SER A 645 1.11 5.61 14.35
N ILE A 646 0.44 4.53 13.95
CA ILE A 646 0.55 3.20 14.56
C ILE A 646 0.99 2.22 13.48
N THR A 647 2.09 1.50 13.74
CA THR A 647 2.67 0.53 12.80
C THR A 647 2.89 -0.80 13.50
N PRO A 648 2.27 -1.91 13.07
CA PRO A 648 2.55 -3.22 13.62
C PRO A 648 4.00 -3.63 13.35
N LEU A 649 4.65 -4.22 14.36
CA LEU A 649 6.02 -4.75 14.26
C LEU A 649 6.05 -6.27 14.03
N GLU A 650 4.88 -6.91 14.09
CA GLU A 650 4.68 -8.34 13.86
C GLU A 650 3.56 -8.56 12.84
N ASN A 651 3.54 -9.74 12.21
CA ASN A 651 2.54 -10.08 11.21
C ASN A 651 1.18 -10.36 11.88
N ILE A 652 0.23 -9.45 11.70
CA ILE A 652 -1.14 -9.53 12.23
C ILE A 652 -2.15 -10.11 11.22
N ALA A 653 -1.72 -10.55 10.03
CA ALA A 653 -2.63 -11.00 8.97
C ALA A 653 -3.44 -12.24 9.37
N HIS A 654 -2.89 -13.10 10.25
CA HIS A 654 -3.59 -14.26 10.78
C HIS A 654 -4.86 -13.88 11.59
N LEU A 655 -4.88 -12.69 12.20
CA LEU A 655 -6.04 -12.18 12.96
C LEU A 655 -7.21 -11.75 12.06
N ARG A 656 -6.98 -11.59 10.76
CA ARG A 656 -8.02 -11.27 9.78
C ARG A 656 -9.06 -12.38 9.67
N GLU A 657 -8.62 -13.64 9.63
CA GLU A 657 -9.50 -14.80 9.56
C GLU A 657 -10.25 -14.98 10.89
N GLU A 658 -9.56 -14.74 12.02
CA GLU A 658 -10.18 -14.75 13.34
C GLU A 658 -11.29 -13.69 13.48
N ARG A 659 -11.07 -12.46 12.99
CA ARG A 659 -12.11 -11.43 12.97
C ARG A 659 -13.30 -11.81 12.10
N ARG A 660 -13.06 -12.45 10.94
CA ARG A 660 -14.11 -12.90 10.02
C ARG A 660 -14.98 -13.99 10.65
N THR A 661 -14.35 -14.97 11.31
CA THR A 661 -15.07 -16.03 12.03
C THR A 661 -15.90 -15.49 13.20
N ARG A 662 -15.36 -14.55 14.01
CA ARG A 662 -16.10 -13.87 15.09
C ARG A 662 -17.31 -13.07 14.56
N SER A 663 -17.15 -12.36 13.44
CA SER A 663 -18.23 -11.61 12.79
C SER A 663 -19.33 -12.53 12.25
N CYS A 664 -18.98 -13.70 11.69
CA CYS A 664 -19.94 -14.71 11.27
C CYS A 664 -20.73 -15.31 12.46
N THR A 665 -20.08 -15.57 13.60
CA THR A 665 -20.77 -16.06 14.80
C THR A 665 -21.67 -15.01 15.46
N ALA A 666 -21.27 -13.73 15.44
CA ALA A 666 -22.09 -12.63 15.93
C ALA A 666 -23.33 -12.39 15.06
N ASN A 667 -23.21 -12.53 13.73
CA ASN A 667 -24.34 -12.46 12.81
C ASN A 667 -25.28 -13.67 12.94
N ALA A 668 -24.74 -14.87 13.24
CA ALA A 668 -25.55 -16.04 13.53
C ALA A 668 -26.33 -15.92 14.85
N GLN A 669 -25.78 -15.27 15.88
CA GLN A 669 -26.49 -15.00 17.13
C GLN A 669 -27.49 -13.83 17.01
N SER A 670 -27.19 -12.84 16.17
CA SER A 670 -28.09 -11.71 15.88
C SER A 670 -29.31 -12.11 15.04
N GLN A 671 -29.20 -13.19 14.24
CA GLN A 671 -30.33 -13.77 13.49
C GLN A 671 -31.20 -14.75 14.30
N VAL A 672 -30.87 -15.04 15.56
CA VAL A 672 -31.72 -15.84 16.46
C VAL A 672 -32.70 -14.95 17.27
N GLY A 673 -32.62 -13.62 17.15
CA GLY A 673 -33.48 -12.68 17.88
C GLY A 673 -34.81 -12.31 17.20
N THR A 674 -35.04 -12.67 15.93
CA THR A 674 -36.25 -12.28 15.19
C THR A 674 -36.73 -13.39 14.25
N ALA A 675 -37.09 -14.55 14.81
CA ALA A 675 -38.00 -15.49 14.18
C ALA A 675 -38.90 -16.12 15.25
N SER A 676 -39.96 -15.40 15.60
CA SER A 676 -41.06 -15.95 16.39
C SER A 676 -41.76 -17.06 15.59
N ILE A 677 -41.85 -18.24 16.22
CA ILE A 677 -42.99 -19.16 16.19
C ILE A 677 -43.66 -19.32 14.81
N PHE A 678 -43.17 -20.29 14.04
CA PHE A 678 -44.04 -21.19 13.28
C PHE A 678 -43.41 -22.59 13.30
N VAL A 679 -43.85 -23.39 14.27
CA VAL A 679 -43.53 -24.81 14.34
C VAL A 679 -44.39 -25.53 13.30
N SER A 680 -43.77 -26.01 12.23
CA SER A 680 -44.30 -27.12 11.44
C SER A 680 -43.22 -28.19 11.32
N THR A 681 -43.34 -29.17 12.21
CA THR A 681 -42.47 -30.34 12.31
C THR A 681 -42.70 -31.25 11.11
N TYR A 682 -41.72 -31.35 10.20
CA TYR A 682 -41.59 -32.49 9.29
C TYR A 682 -40.29 -33.21 9.57
N VAL A 683 -40.39 -34.25 10.39
CA VAL A 683 -39.34 -35.25 10.61
C VAL A 683 -39.31 -36.17 9.39
N LYS A 684 -38.18 -36.17 8.66
CA LYS A 684 -37.89 -37.10 7.58
C LYS A 684 -37.10 -38.28 8.16
N ILE A 685 -37.80 -39.38 8.44
CA ILE A 685 -37.19 -40.69 8.75
C ILE A 685 -36.80 -41.37 7.44
N THR A 686 -35.57 -41.85 7.34
CA THR A 686 -35.09 -42.73 6.27
C THR A 686 -34.80 -44.13 6.80
N GLY A 687 -35.58 -45.10 6.31
CA GLY A 687 -35.23 -46.53 6.13
C GLY A 687 -35.22 -47.42 7.39
N ILE A 688 -35.61 -48.69 7.42
CA ILE A 688 -35.92 -49.74 6.43
C ILE A 688 -36.69 -50.84 7.21
N ALA A 689 -37.59 -51.56 6.53
CA ALA A 689 -37.92 -53.00 6.67
C ALA A 689 -39.44 -53.25 6.62
N ILE A 690 -39.89 -53.70 5.46
CA ILE A 690 -41.19 -54.33 5.25
C ILE A 690 -41.08 -55.75 5.79
N ASN A 691 -41.90 -56.11 6.79
CA ASN A 691 -42.34 -57.48 6.94
C ASN A 691 -43.81 -57.51 7.32
N THR A 692 -44.58 -58.08 6.41
CA THR A 692 -46.02 -58.34 6.49
C THR A 692 -46.39 -59.17 7.72
N THR A 693 -47.45 -58.79 8.45
CA THR A 693 -48.67 -59.61 8.62
C THR A 693 -49.67 -59.00 9.64
N ARG A 694 -50.92 -58.85 9.14
CA ARG A 694 -52.22 -59.15 9.78
C ARG A 694 -52.70 -58.48 11.10
N LYS A 695 -54.01 -58.18 11.02
CA LYS A 695 -55.06 -57.98 12.07
C LYS A 695 -55.11 -56.59 12.69
N VAL A 696 -56.09 -55.75 12.31
CA VAL A 696 -57.52 -55.73 12.69
C VAL A 696 -57.74 -55.22 14.12
N SER A 697 -58.78 -54.39 14.22
CA SER A 697 -59.55 -53.91 15.40
C SER A 697 -59.03 -52.69 16.19
N CYS A 698 -59.68 -51.56 15.87
CA CYS A 698 -60.60 -50.79 16.73
C CYS A 698 -60.17 -50.21 18.08
N PHE A 699 -60.80 -49.06 18.33
CA PHE A 699 -60.95 -48.29 19.58
C PHE A 699 -59.74 -47.49 20.03
N SER A 700 -59.84 -46.31 20.63
CA SER A 700 -60.82 -45.22 20.77
C SER A 700 -60.26 -44.39 21.93
N VAL A 701 -60.32 -43.07 21.86
CA VAL A 701 -60.46 -42.16 23.04
C VAL A 701 -59.29 -42.22 24.04
N PHE A 702 -58.40 -41.22 24.12
CA PHE A 702 -58.61 -39.82 24.48
C PHE A 702 -57.57 -38.93 23.80
#